data_AF-A0A3N9N8F8-F1
#
_entry.id   AF-A0A3N9N8F8-F1
#
_cell.length_a   1.000
_cell.length_b   1.000
_cell.length_c   1.000
_cell.angle_alpha   90.00
_cell.angle_beta   90.00
_cell.angle_gamma   90.00
#
_symmetry.space_group_name_H-M   'P 1'
#
loop_
_entity.id
_entity.type
_entity.pdbx_description
1 polymer ?
#
loop_
_entity_poly.entity_id
_entity_poly.type
_entity_poly.pdbx_seq_one_letter_code
_entity_poly.pdbx_strand_id
1 'polypeptide(L)'
;MKILEVILTHIVIGVIIFFAVICRSEAREHARILDEPVGTAYDAGSTWIDAQHEGTAGKMIGVDETGWIHVVWTNELVQSLTVRHVFYNLWIPSTGSFLFNVEGGIQVDATVRAANATQTTLPSGNCFPAFNFQGIPVSEIYTGAAIDFLPQAGAFMTSSLIPLFETEILYPKIAASGDSTLHIVSTENDAVNPGQPRRIFYSRGTPEYDEFGFGEDINWQNVAGAEQFLTIDTSMTVSADIAASRISQRVAIVWAKSRDDLTGNPTDINNDIYLRISENGGITWNPRINITEFLVRDPGCPNETLQCNVDTLRACGDASIIFDETDFIHIAFTTRTFFEYGHPGLDSGALTKAGLSGIWHWSEETDSLSPVASAYYPMTAENGAVLLDPGEQQMNVQRPSLAVDETTGYLYCSYQLFDSSQYSVAMYPMADAFVSVSTDGGINWSVGTNITDSAPAVIPAPVGGSMHERDITLADRVSYHNAAGYLHMEYVLDEDAGTAAHEEGVVTNNFVYYHRIPIIDIAASPLVPQAPIHADCELPPAPYELAASENDCDRISLFWMDESNLETMFVISRTPDDTTFFLSAANGIISYIDSTAVPGTEYSYYVAAGNACGLGPSSHVFGIRLSVPEQVTGLTAEGDCGQITLTWQPLAGNVASYLIYRDLIPQPIATIDAAVAQYADSGVADSYGHIYRVQAENICGLSEDSEVTIGSLLPLFSFEQLLPDTVYCLQYLNVLTRYCP
;
A
#
# COMPACT_ATOMS: atom_id res chain seq x y z
N MET A 1 -65.39 -26.99 -18.47
CA MET A 1 -65.73 -27.10 -17.03
C MET A 1 -64.75 -27.97 -16.23
N LYS A 2 -63.47 -28.10 -16.65
CA LYS A 2 -62.38 -28.69 -15.86
C LYS A 2 -61.08 -27.85 -15.89
N ILE A 3 -61.15 -26.63 -16.45
CA ILE A 3 -60.05 -25.66 -16.50
C ILE A 3 -60.25 -24.53 -15.47
N LEU A 4 -61.46 -24.41 -14.90
CA LEU A 4 -61.78 -23.39 -13.89
C LEU A 4 -61.48 -23.83 -12.44
N GLU A 5 -61.30 -25.13 -12.18
CA GLU A 5 -60.97 -25.65 -10.84
C GLU A 5 -59.48 -25.58 -10.51
N VAL A 6 -58.58 -25.58 -11.51
CA VAL A 6 -57.13 -25.48 -11.26
C VAL A 6 -56.71 -24.02 -10.98
N ILE A 7 -57.44 -23.05 -11.54
CA ILE A 7 -57.20 -21.61 -11.30
C ILE A 7 -57.74 -21.18 -9.92
N LEU A 8 -58.83 -21.77 -9.44
CA LEU A 8 -59.35 -21.44 -8.09
C LEU A 8 -58.54 -22.06 -6.95
N THR A 9 -57.74 -23.12 -7.19
CA THR A 9 -56.97 -23.75 -6.11
C THR A 9 -55.62 -23.04 -5.86
N HIS A 10 -55.07 -22.34 -6.86
CA HIS A 10 -53.85 -21.52 -6.70
C HIS A 10 -54.12 -20.10 -6.18
N ILE A 11 -55.35 -19.59 -6.33
CA ILE A 11 -55.76 -18.29 -5.76
C ILE A 11 -56.11 -18.43 -4.26
N VAL A 12 -56.41 -19.64 -3.77
CA VAL A 12 -56.79 -19.87 -2.36
C VAL A 12 -55.58 -20.13 -1.46
N ILE A 13 -54.41 -20.49 -2.00
CA ILE A 13 -53.17 -20.60 -1.20
C ILE A 13 -52.48 -19.23 -1.06
N GLY A 14 -52.62 -18.33 -2.05
CA GLY A 14 -52.11 -16.96 -1.98
C GLY A 14 -52.88 -16.02 -1.04
N VAL A 15 -54.10 -16.38 -0.62
CA VAL A 15 -54.93 -15.54 0.28
C VAL A 15 -54.93 -16.07 1.73
N ILE A 16 -54.47 -17.30 1.97
CA ILE A 16 -54.44 -17.89 3.32
C ILE A 16 -53.13 -17.56 4.08
N ILE A 17 -52.07 -17.12 3.38
CA ILE A 17 -50.85 -16.59 4.03
C ILE A 17 -51.05 -15.12 4.48
N PHE A 18 -52.09 -14.42 3.98
CA PHE A 18 -52.38 -13.03 4.32
C PHE A 18 -53.21 -12.82 5.60
N PHE A 19 -53.59 -13.88 6.34
CA PHE A 19 -54.45 -13.75 7.54
C PHE A 19 -54.01 -14.59 8.76
N ALA A 20 -52.81 -15.17 8.74
CA ALA A 20 -52.30 -16.01 9.84
C ALA A 20 -51.12 -15.40 10.61
N VAL A 21 -51.05 -14.06 10.73
CA VAL A 21 -50.25 -13.37 11.77
C VAL A 21 -51.02 -12.11 12.22
N ILE A 22 -52.21 -12.29 12.79
CA ILE A 22 -52.90 -11.22 13.55
C ILE A 22 -53.29 -11.82 14.89
N CYS A 23 -52.30 -12.07 15.75
CA CYS A 23 -52.46 -12.24 17.19
C CYS A 23 -51.11 -12.12 17.89
N ARG A 24 -50.69 -10.86 18.06
CA ARG A 24 -49.71 -10.29 19.01
C ARG A 24 -48.72 -9.37 18.31
N SER A 25 -49.10 -8.13 18.17
CA SER A 25 -48.29 -7.01 18.66
C SER A 25 -49.26 -5.86 18.86
N GLU A 26 -49.14 -5.18 20.00
CA GLU A 26 -49.63 -3.82 20.11
C GLU A 26 -49.02 -3.04 18.94
N ALA A 27 -49.80 -2.16 18.30
CA ALA A 27 -49.24 -1.23 17.34
C ALA A 27 -47.98 -0.60 17.98
N ARG A 28 -46.83 -0.68 17.30
CA ARG A 28 -45.66 0.14 17.65
C ARG A 28 -46.09 1.61 17.43
N GLU A 29 -46.82 2.18 18.38
CA GLU A 29 -46.73 3.61 18.65
C GLU A 29 -45.32 3.79 19.19
N HIS A 30 -44.39 4.28 18.38
CA HIS A 30 -43.24 5.09 18.75
C HIS A 30 -42.42 5.33 17.48
N ALA A 31 -42.99 6.07 16.51
CA ALA A 31 -42.13 6.91 15.69
C ALA A 31 -41.58 7.98 16.65
N ARG A 32 -40.43 7.71 17.28
CA ARG A 32 -39.61 8.77 17.84
C ARG A 32 -39.10 9.53 16.62
N ILE A 33 -39.90 10.49 16.15
CA ILE A 33 -39.44 11.52 15.22
C ILE A 33 -38.41 12.29 16.05
N LEU A 34 -37.14 12.06 15.76
CA LEU A 34 -36.07 12.91 16.25
C LEU A 34 -36.32 14.30 15.64
N ASP A 35 -36.26 15.34 16.47
CA ASP A 35 -36.41 16.73 16.02
C ASP A 35 -35.06 17.19 15.47
N GLU A 36 -34.58 16.47 14.44
CA GLU A 36 -33.27 16.69 13.84
C GLU A 36 -33.25 18.05 13.13
N PRO A 37 -32.16 18.82 13.22
CA PRO A 37 -32.09 20.15 12.64
C PRO A 37 -32.14 20.14 11.11
N VAL A 38 -31.75 19.04 10.46
CA VAL A 38 -31.62 18.94 9.01
C VAL A 38 -32.21 17.63 8.49
N GLY A 39 -33.30 17.73 7.71
CA GLY A 39 -33.88 16.58 7.03
C GLY A 39 -34.97 15.87 7.82
N THR A 40 -35.14 14.57 7.57
CA THR A 40 -36.15 13.75 8.25
C THR A 40 -35.63 12.32 8.43
N ALA A 41 -35.63 11.85 9.68
CA ALA A 41 -35.27 10.49 10.05
C ALA A 41 -36.52 9.57 10.11
N TYR A 42 -36.35 8.34 9.62
CA TYR A 42 -37.37 7.29 9.60
C TYR A 42 -36.82 6.03 10.29
N ASP A 43 -37.61 5.43 11.18
CA ASP A 43 -37.29 4.16 11.85
C ASP A 43 -37.32 3.01 10.82
N ALA A 44 -36.14 2.45 10.53
CA ALA A 44 -35.99 1.30 9.64
C ALA A 44 -36.20 -0.04 10.37
N GLY A 45 -35.93 -0.07 11.67
CA GLY A 45 -35.89 -1.25 12.50
C GLY A 45 -35.12 -1.02 13.79
N SER A 46 -34.80 -2.11 14.50
CA SER A 46 -33.98 -2.04 15.70
C SER A 46 -32.87 -3.08 15.69
N THR A 47 -31.87 -2.90 16.55
CA THR A 47 -30.77 -3.83 16.71
C THR A 47 -30.28 -3.95 18.16
N TRP A 48 -30.00 -5.17 18.60
CA TRP A 48 -29.24 -5.42 19.84
C TRP A 48 -27.73 -5.42 19.62
N ILE A 49 -27.28 -5.12 18.40
CA ILE A 49 -25.88 -5.00 18.02
C ILE A 49 -25.58 -3.51 17.82
N ASP A 50 -24.89 -2.92 18.77
CA ASP A 50 -24.48 -1.51 18.78
C ASP A 50 -23.35 -1.20 17.78
N ALA A 51 -22.40 -2.12 17.61
CA ALA A 51 -21.34 -2.02 16.61
C ALA A 51 -21.63 -2.92 15.39
N GLN A 52 -22.01 -2.31 14.27
CA GLN A 52 -22.26 -3.00 13.00
C GLN A 52 -20.95 -3.41 12.31
N HIS A 53 -19.89 -2.59 12.48
CA HIS A 53 -18.58 -2.80 11.86
C HIS A 53 -17.41 -2.42 12.77
N GLU A 54 -16.34 -3.22 12.74
CA GLU A 54 -15.10 -2.93 13.50
C GLU A 54 -14.23 -1.83 12.87
N GLY A 55 -14.23 -1.68 11.54
CA GLY A 55 -13.41 -0.69 10.81
C GLY A 55 -14.19 0.04 9.72
N THR A 56 -13.80 -0.09 8.47
CA THR A 56 -14.60 0.42 7.34
C THR A 56 -16.02 -0.14 7.42
N ALA A 57 -17.03 0.74 7.37
CA ALA A 57 -18.43 0.33 7.32
C ALA A 57 -18.84 -0.14 5.91
N GLY A 58 -18.38 0.56 4.86
CA GLY A 58 -18.82 0.33 3.49
C GLY A 58 -20.17 0.99 3.24
N LYS A 59 -21.08 0.27 2.56
CA LYS A 59 -22.43 0.73 2.24
C LYS A 59 -23.46 -0.18 2.88
N MET A 60 -24.19 0.32 3.88
CA MET A 60 -25.38 -0.36 4.43
C MET A 60 -26.66 0.09 3.72
N ILE A 61 -26.61 1.29 3.13
CA ILE A 61 -27.71 1.93 2.42
C ILE A 61 -27.41 2.11 0.92
N GLY A 62 -28.45 2.07 0.11
CA GLY A 62 -28.38 2.22 -1.33
C GLY A 62 -29.69 2.77 -1.89
N VAL A 63 -29.60 3.45 -3.03
CA VAL A 63 -30.75 3.97 -3.77
C VAL A 63 -30.82 3.30 -5.14
N ASP A 64 -32.01 3.09 -5.69
CA ASP A 64 -32.22 2.64 -7.07
C ASP A 64 -32.70 3.77 -8.00
N GLU A 65 -32.82 3.51 -9.30
CA GLU A 65 -33.26 4.54 -10.28
C GLU A 65 -34.68 5.06 -10.03
N THR A 66 -35.50 4.31 -9.29
CA THR A 66 -36.85 4.76 -8.93
C THR A 66 -36.85 5.65 -7.67
N GLY A 67 -35.69 5.81 -7.04
CA GLY A 67 -35.48 6.57 -5.83
C GLY A 67 -35.85 5.81 -4.55
N TRP A 68 -36.13 4.50 -4.64
CA TRP A 68 -36.41 3.69 -3.45
C TRP A 68 -35.12 3.37 -2.73
N ILE A 69 -35.20 3.31 -1.40
CA ILE A 69 -34.03 3.25 -0.52
C ILE A 69 -33.98 1.91 0.18
N HIS A 70 -32.89 1.19 -0.07
CA HIS A 70 -32.59 -0.14 0.44
C HIS A 70 -31.65 0.01 1.62
N VAL A 71 -31.97 -0.58 2.76
CA VAL A 71 -31.14 -0.54 3.97
C VAL A 71 -30.91 -1.96 4.50
N VAL A 72 -29.70 -2.23 4.98
CA VAL A 72 -29.34 -3.52 5.58
C VAL A 72 -28.55 -3.33 6.87
N TRP A 73 -28.84 -4.15 7.87
CA TRP A 73 -28.12 -4.11 9.14
C TRP A 73 -28.04 -5.49 9.79
N THR A 74 -27.15 -5.65 10.75
CA THR A 74 -27.04 -6.84 11.59
C THR A 74 -27.90 -6.67 12.84
N ASN A 75 -28.64 -7.72 13.21
CA ASN A 75 -29.50 -7.72 14.39
C ASN A 75 -29.54 -9.10 15.07
N GLU A 76 -29.92 -9.10 16.35
CA GLU A 76 -30.38 -10.27 17.10
C GLU A 76 -31.83 -10.06 17.52
N LEU A 77 -32.67 -11.09 17.41
CA LEU A 77 -34.06 -10.96 17.88
C LEU A 77 -34.19 -10.97 19.42
N VAL A 78 -33.16 -11.47 20.11
CA VAL A 78 -33.07 -11.53 21.56
C VAL A 78 -31.61 -11.29 21.94
N GLN A 79 -31.38 -10.52 23.00
CA GLN A 79 -30.06 -10.28 23.59
C GLN A 79 -29.34 -11.60 23.92
N SER A 80 -28.45 -12.05 23.04
CA SER A 80 -27.77 -13.35 23.18
C SER A 80 -26.29 -13.32 22.79
N LEU A 81 -25.88 -12.34 21.98
CA LEU A 81 -24.57 -12.19 21.34
C LEU A 81 -24.10 -13.44 20.57
N THR A 82 -25.01 -14.37 20.25
CA THR A 82 -24.68 -15.70 19.70
C THR A 82 -25.48 -16.05 18.46
N VAL A 83 -26.71 -15.53 18.31
CA VAL A 83 -27.56 -15.75 17.15
C VAL A 83 -27.89 -14.42 16.49
N ARG A 84 -27.07 -14.06 15.49
CA ARG A 84 -27.20 -12.85 14.67
C ARG A 84 -27.66 -13.19 13.25
N HIS A 85 -28.41 -12.26 12.69
CA HIS A 85 -28.93 -12.29 11.32
C HIS A 85 -28.77 -10.92 10.66
N VAL A 86 -28.81 -10.90 9.33
CA VAL A 86 -28.90 -9.69 8.53
C VAL A 86 -30.36 -9.39 8.25
N PHE A 87 -30.73 -8.13 8.42
CA PHE A 87 -32.05 -7.60 8.15
C PHE A 87 -32.00 -6.64 6.97
N TYR A 88 -33.13 -6.52 6.29
CA TYR A 88 -33.35 -5.61 5.18
C TYR A 88 -34.67 -4.87 5.36
N ASN A 89 -34.71 -3.62 4.93
CA ASN A 89 -35.96 -2.89 4.74
C ASN A 89 -35.89 -1.99 3.50
N LEU A 90 -37.05 -1.54 3.04
CA LEU A 90 -37.20 -0.78 1.80
C LEU A 90 -38.10 0.42 2.03
N TRP A 91 -37.53 1.62 1.96
CA TRP A 91 -38.28 2.87 2.11
C TRP A 91 -38.78 3.37 0.76
N ILE A 92 -40.06 3.75 0.73
CA ILE A 92 -40.76 4.11 -0.49
C ILE A 92 -41.02 5.63 -0.48
N PRO A 93 -40.44 6.40 -1.43
CA PRO A 93 -40.59 7.85 -1.47
C PRO A 93 -42.03 8.34 -1.60
N SER A 94 -42.86 7.60 -2.33
CA SER A 94 -44.25 8.00 -2.60
C SER A 94 -45.16 7.88 -1.38
N THR A 95 -44.80 7.03 -0.40
CA THR A 95 -45.57 6.82 0.83
C THR A 95 -44.88 7.42 2.06
N GLY A 96 -43.59 7.72 1.97
CA GLY A 96 -42.79 8.18 3.10
C GLY A 96 -42.66 7.13 4.21
N SER A 97 -42.79 5.85 3.87
CA SER A 97 -42.81 4.74 4.82
C SER A 97 -41.98 3.55 4.32
N PHE A 98 -41.52 2.74 5.27
CA PHE A 98 -40.93 1.43 5.00
C PHE A 98 -41.98 0.39 4.60
N LEU A 99 -41.62 -0.49 3.66
CA LEU A 99 -42.46 -1.59 3.19
C LEU A 99 -42.69 -2.64 4.29
N PHE A 100 -41.65 -2.99 5.05
CA PHE A 100 -41.66 -4.01 6.10
C PHE A 100 -41.66 -3.40 7.51
N ASN A 101 -42.43 -2.32 7.69
CA ASN A 101 -42.47 -1.57 8.93
C ASN A 101 -43.11 -2.36 10.10
N VAL A 102 -44.12 -3.19 9.81
CA VAL A 102 -44.81 -3.97 10.86
C VAL A 102 -43.89 -5.04 11.45
N GLU A 103 -43.05 -5.62 10.60
CA GLU A 103 -42.07 -6.65 10.93
C GLU A 103 -40.80 -6.08 11.58
N GLY A 104 -40.52 -4.78 11.39
CA GLY A 104 -39.27 -4.15 11.81
C GLY A 104 -38.08 -4.55 10.93
N GLY A 105 -38.34 -4.74 9.63
CA GLY A 105 -37.42 -5.35 8.68
C GLY A 105 -37.67 -6.84 8.47
N ILE A 106 -37.05 -7.38 7.44
CA ILE A 106 -37.11 -8.81 7.10
C ILE A 106 -35.72 -9.42 7.15
N GLN A 107 -35.65 -10.68 7.55
CA GLN A 107 -34.39 -11.43 7.58
C GLN A 107 -33.92 -11.79 6.16
N VAL A 108 -32.62 -11.59 5.90
CA VAL A 108 -31.98 -11.83 4.59
C VAL A 108 -31.34 -13.22 4.52
N ASP A 109 -30.62 -13.62 5.57
CA ASP A 109 -29.88 -14.89 5.61
C ASP A 109 -30.73 -16.05 6.14
N ALA A 110 -30.32 -17.28 5.80
CA ALA A 110 -30.98 -18.50 6.28
C ALA A 110 -30.18 -19.24 7.37
N THR A 111 -29.09 -18.65 7.88
CA THR A 111 -28.13 -19.34 8.76
C THR A 111 -28.02 -18.62 10.10
N VAL A 112 -26.97 -18.89 10.88
CA VAL A 112 -26.75 -18.23 12.17
C VAL A 112 -25.40 -17.52 12.14
N ARG A 113 -25.24 -16.50 12.99
CA ARG A 113 -24.02 -15.67 13.10
C ARG A 113 -23.74 -14.82 11.85
N ALA A 114 -24.79 -14.42 11.13
CA ALA A 114 -24.63 -13.45 10.06
C ALA A 114 -24.30 -12.06 10.64
N ALA A 115 -23.31 -11.35 10.08
CA ALA A 115 -22.89 -10.04 10.56
C ALA A 115 -22.11 -9.24 9.50
N ASN A 116 -21.74 -8.00 9.86
CA ASN A 116 -20.97 -7.07 9.02
C ASN A 116 -21.62 -6.86 7.64
N ALA A 117 -22.95 -6.68 7.64
CA ALA A 117 -23.72 -6.53 6.43
C ALA A 117 -23.34 -5.27 5.66
N THR A 118 -23.07 -5.41 4.38
CA THR A 118 -23.04 -4.31 3.41
C THR A 118 -23.95 -4.65 2.24
N GLN A 119 -24.18 -3.73 1.32
CA GLN A 119 -24.97 -4.00 0.14
C GLN A 119 -24.57 -3.13 -1.04
N THR A 120 -24.92 -3.60 -2.24
CA THR A 120 -24.96 -2.79 -3.44
C THR A 120 -26.34 -2.91 -4.09
N THR A 121 -26.84 -1.79 -4.59
CA THR A 121 -28.15 -1.71 -5.25
C THR A 121 -27.95 -1.38 -6.72
N LEU A 122 -28.44 -2.26 -7.59
CA LEU A 122 -28.42 -2.01 -9.03
C LEU A 122 -29.47 -0.96 -9.40
N PRO A 123 -29.26 -0.24 -10.53
CA PRO A 123 -30.25 0.67 -11.09
C PRO A 123 -31.65 0.06 -11.22
N SER A 124 -31.73 -1.23 -11.54
CA SER A 124 -32.96 -2.01 -11.68
C SER A 124 -33.77 -2.20 -10.39
N GLY A 125 -33.20 -1.88 -9.22
CA GLY A 125 -33.81 -2.10 -7.91
C GLY A 125 -33.50 -3.45 -7.27
N ASN A 126 -32.62 -4.27 -7.88
CA ASN A 126 -32.09 -5.46 -7.22
C ASN A 126 -31.06 -5.05 -6.17
N CYS A 127 -31.25 -5.52 -4.93
CA CYS A 127 -30.29 -5.36 -3.85
C CYS A 127 -29.47 -6.64 -3.66
N PHE A 128 -28.19 -6.47 -3.34
CA PHE A 128 -27.26 -7.57 -3.06
C PHE A 128 -26.58 -7.36 -1.70
N PRO A 129 -27.19 -7.79 -0.60
CA PRO A 129 -26.55 -7.77 0.71
C PRO A 129 -25.37 -8.75 0.76
N ALA A 130 -24.19 -8.28 1.16
CA ALA A 130 -23.02 -9.10 1.45
C ALA A 130 -22.78 -9.17 2.95
N PHE A 131 -22.44 -10.34 3.46
CA PHE A 131 -22.26 -10.57 4.90
C PHE A 131 -21.39 -11.80 5.16
N ASN A 132 -20.77 -11.86 6.34
CA ASN A 132 -20.18 -13.11 6.80
C ASN A 132 -21.26 -13.95 7.48
N PHE A 133 -21.20 -15.28 7.38
CA PHE A 133 -22.15 -16.17 8.04
C PHE A 133 -21.55 -17.56 8.32
N GLN A 134 -22.17 -18.30 9.24
CA GLN A 134 -21.79 -19.69 9.47
C GLN A 134 -22.40 -20.60 8.41
N GLY A 135 -21.55 -21.29 7.65
CA GLY A 135 -22.02 -22.25 6.64
C GLY A 135 -22.69 -23.49 7.22
N ILE A 136 -23.32 -24.28 6.37
CA ILE A 136 -23.86 -25.60 6.71
C ILE A 136 -23.26 -26.61 5.73
N PRO A 137 -22.57 -27.68 6.19
CA PRO A 137 -22.44 -28.19 7.56
C PRO A 137 -21.16 -27.77 8.31
N VAL A 138 -20.36 -26.86 7.76
CA VAL A 138 -19.07 -26.46 8.35
C VAL A 138 -19.25 -25.46 9.50
N SER A 139 -18.43 -25.55 10.54
CA SER A 139 -18.51 -24.62 11.68
C SER A 139 -17.85 -23.26 11.41
N GLU A 140 -17.07 -23.15 10.35
CA GLU A 140 -16.30 -21.98 9.93
C GLU A 140 -17.22 -20.87 9.41
N ILE A 141 -16.83 -19.61 9.66
CA ILE A 141 -17.51 -18.42 9.16
C ILE A 141 -16.81 -17.94 7.88
N TYR A 142 -17.59 -17.66 6.85
CA TYR A 142 -17.08 -17.14 5.59
C TYR A 142 -18.01 -16.09 4.99
N THR A 143 -17.48 -15.37 4.01
CA THR A 143 -18.18 -14.34 3.26
C THR A 143 -19.12 -14.95 2.22
N GLY A 144 -20.32 -14.38 2.09
CA GLY A 144 -21.17 -14.56 0.92
C GLY A 144 -22.02 -13.34 0.67
N ALA A 145 -22.95 -13.48 -0.27
CA ALA A 145 -23.92 -12.45 -0.58
C ALA A 145 -25.29 -13.07 -0.86
N ALA A 146 -26.33 -12.26 -0.74
CA ALA A 146 -27.67 -12.64 -1.12
C ALA A 146 -28.09 -11.95 -2.41
N ILE A 147 -28.95 -12.61 -3.18
CA ILE A 147 -29.61 -12.07 -4.36
C ILE A 147 -31.09 -11.83 -4.03
N ASP A 148 -31.57 -10.63 -4.35
CA ASP A 148 -33.00 -10.30 -4.29
C ASP A 148 -33.77 -11.12 -5.34
N PHE A 149 -34.79 -11.83 -4.89
CA PHE A 149 -35.59 -12.76 -5.69
C PHE A 149 -36.28 -12.03 -6.84
N LEU A 150 -36.76 -10.81 -6.58
CA LEU A 150 -37.23 -9.86 -7.58
C LEU A 150 -36.83 -8.46 -7.11
N PRO A 151 -36.55 -7.50 -8.01
CA PRO A 151 -36.25 -6.14 -7.61
C PRO A 151 -37.29 -5.62 -6.60
N GLN A 152 -36.83 -5.07 -5.48
CA GLN A 152 -37.66 -4.43 -4.45
C GLN A 152 -38.63 -5.39 -3.72
N ALA A 153 -38.46 -6.71 -3.85
CA ALA A 153 -39.40 -7.67 -3.28
C ALA A 153 -39.17 -7.94 -1.80
N GLY A 154 -37.94 -7.75 -1.32
CA GLY A 154 -37.57 -8.15 0.04
C GLY A 154 -37.72 -9.66 0.23
N ALA A 155 -37.17 -10.44 -0.69
CA ALA A 155 -37.07 -11.88 -0.53
C ALA A 155 -35.72 -12.30 -1.08
N PHE A 156 -34.89 -12.96 -0.26
CA PHE A 156 -33.49 -13.15 -0.60
C PHE A 156 -33.13 -14.63 -0.66
N MET A 157 -32.18 -14.94 -1.54
CA MET A 157 -31.49 -16.22 -1.52
C MET A 157 -30.00 -16.00 -1.29
N THR A 158 -29.46 -16.69 -0.28
CA THR A 158 -28.05 -16.63 0.06
C THR A 158 -27.23 -17.47 -0.92
N SER A 159 -26.20 -16.87 -1.51
CA SER A 159 -25.18 -17.51 -2.32
C SER A 159 -23.84 -17.50 -1.57
N SER A 160 -23.20 -18.66 -1.50
CA SER A 160 -21.94 -18.86 -0.78
C SER A 160 -20.74 -18.92 -1.72
N LEU A 161 -19.67 -18.22 -1.35
CA LEU A 161 -18.33 -18.50 -1.87
C LEU A 161 -17.81 -19.85 -1.32
N ILE A 162 -16.98 -20.54 -2.10
CA ILE A 162 -16.29 -21.76 -1.68
C ILE A 162 -15.24 -21.37 -0.61
N PRO A 163 -15.37 -21.84 0.63
CA PRO A 163 -14.45 -21.45 1.70
C PRO A 163 -13.02 -21.91 1.44
N LEU A 164 -12.05 -21.11 1.88
CA LEU A 164 -10.65 -21.54 1.99
C LEU A 164 -10.50 -22.37 3.27
N PHE A 165 -9.87 -23.54 3.16
CA PHE A 165 -9.68 -24.44 4.30
C PHE A 165 -8.87 -23.77 5.41
N GLU A 166 -9.31 -23.89 6.67
CA GLU A 166 -8.66 -23.31 7.86
C GLU A 166 -8.52 -21.78 7.85
N THR A 167 -9.22 -21.06 6.96
CA THR A 167 -9.16 -19.59 6.89
C THR A 167 -10.57 -19.00 6.96
N GLU A 168 -10.86 -18.22 8.00
CA GLU A 168 -12.10 -17.44 8.09
C GLU A 168 -11.95 -16.11 7.35
N ILE A 169 -12.84 -15.86 6.38
CA ILE A 169 -12.83 -14.66 5.53
C ILE A 169 -14.08 -13.84 5.85
N LEU A 170 -13.90 -12.69 6.48
CA LEU A 170 -14.95 -11.89 7.11
C LEU A 170 -15.00 -10.46 6.56
N TYR A 171 -15.89 -9.64 7.13
CA TYR A 171 -15.99 -8.19 6.89
C TYR A 171 -16.15 -7.79 5.42
N PRO A 172 -17.13 -8.34 4.69
CA PRO A 172 -17.26 -8.06 3.27
C PRO A 172 -17.72 -6.64 2.98
N LYS A 173 -17.09 -6.01 1.98
CA LYS A 173 -17.59 -4.82 1.28
C LYS A 173 -17.88 -5.19 -0.16
N ILE A 174 -19.01 -4.73 -0.68
CA ILE A 174 -19.50 -5.11 -2.02
C ILE A 174 -19.74 -3.88 -2.89
N ALA A 175 -19.37 -3.98 -4.16
CA ALA A 175 -19.71 -3.02 -5.21
C ALA A 175 -20.22 -3.75 -6.46
N ALA A 176 -20.95 -3.05 -7.32
CA ALA A 176 -21.43 -3.58 -8.59
C ALA A 176 -20.94 -2.72 -9.76
N SER A 177 -20.38 -3.36 -10.78
CA SER A 177 -20.02 -2.72 -12.05
C SER A 177 -21.26 -2.42 -12.88
N GLY A 178 -21.13 -1.54 -13.89
CA GLY A 178 -22.22 -1.22 -14.83
C GLY A 178 -22.76 -2.42 -15.63
N ASP A 179 -22.02 -3.53 -15.69
CA ASP A 179 -22.45 -4.81 -16.29
C ASP A 179 -23.09 -5.78 -15.29
N SER A 180 -23.41 -5.30 -14.09
CA SER A 180 -23.95 -6.05 -12.96
C SER A 180 -23.01 -7.10 -12.35
N THR A 181 -21.72 -7.12 -12.72
CA THR A 181 -20.74 -7.92 -11.98
C THR A 181 -20.64 -7.43 -10.54
N LEU A 182 -20.76 -8.35 -9.59
CA LEU A 182 -20.54 -8.10 -8.17
C LEU A 182 -19.06 -8.30 -7.83
N HIS A 183 -18.53 -7.37 -7.05
CA HIS A 183 -17.15 -7.34 -6.58
C HIS A 183 -17.16 -7.29 -5.06
N ILE A 184 -16.48 -8.22 -4.42
CA ILE A 184 -16.38 -8.27 -2.95
C ILE A 184 -14.91 -8.18 -2.55
N VAL A 185 -14.63 -7.31 -1.58
CA VAL A 185 -13.39 -7.36 -0.80
C VAL A 185 -13.70 -7.83 0.62
N SER A 186 -12.83 -8.63 1.20
CA SER A 186 -12.99 -9.21 2.54
C SER A 186 -11.65 -9.32 3.25
N THR A 187 -11.67 -9.38 4.57
CA THR A 187 -10.47 -9.44 5.41
C THR A 187 -10.47 -10.74 6.21
N GLU A 188 -9.31 -11.38 6.29
CA GLU A 188 -9.09 -12.56 7.14
C GLU A 188 -9.35 -12.25 8.62
N ASN A 189 -9.93 -13.22 9.34
CA ASN A 189 -10.10 -13.13 10.79
C ASN A 189 -8.74 -13.17 11.53
N ASP A 190 -8.52 -12.23 12.43
CA ASP A 190 -7.32 -12.16 13.28
C ASP A 190 -7.21 -13.35 14.24
N ALA A 191 -8.33 -14.01 14.58
CA ALA A 191 -8.33 -15.15 15.51
C ALA A 191 -7.45 -16.33 15.05
N VAL A 192 -7.16 -16.44 13.75
CA VAL A 192 -6.30 -17.48 13.19
C VAL A 192 -4.83 -17.23 13.54
N ASN A 193 -4.38 -15.97 13.49
CA ASN A 193 -3.00 -15.57 13.80
C ASN A 193 -2.95 -14.20 14.48
N PRO A 194 -3.29 -14.10 15.78
CA PRO A 194 -3.43 -12.82 16.47
C PRO A 194 -2.17 -11.96 16.37
N GLY A 195 -2.35 -10.71 15.94
CA GLY A 195 -1.26 -9.73 15.83
C GLY A 195 -0.33 -9.95 14.62
N GLN A 196 -0.77 -10.75 13.64
CA GLN A 196 -0.14 -10.84 12.32
C GLN A 196 -0.98 -10.08 11.28
N PRO A 197 -0.36 -9.64 10.16
CA PRO A 197 -1.10 -9.01 9.08
C PRO A 197 -2.17 -9.94 8.53
N ARG A 198 -3.40 -9.46 8.48
CA ARG A 198 -4.58 -10.16 7.97
C ARG A 198 -4.59 -10.05 6.45
N ARG A 199 -4.82 -11.15 5.74
CA ARG A 199 -4.93 -11.12 4.27
C ARG A 199 -6.21 -10.40 3.84
N ILE A 200 -6.09 -9.58 2.79
CA ILE A 200 -7.21 -9.00 2.08
C ILE A 200 -7.49 -9.86 0.86
N PHE A 201 -8.74 -10.30 0.70
CA PHE A 201 -9.18 -11.13 -0.41
C PHE A 201 -10.17 -10.39 -1.30
N TYR A 202 -10.07 -10.65 -2.59
CA TYR A 202 -11.02 -10.21 -3.61
C TYR A 202 -11.77 -11.40 -4.21
N SER A 203 -13.07 -11.24 -4.42
CA SER A 203 -13.95 -12.19 -5.09
C SER A 203 -14.85 -11.46 -6.09
N ARG A 204 -15.30 -12.18 -7.12
CA ARG A 204 -16.29 -11.64 -8.08
C ARG A 204 -17.29 -12.69 -8.54
N GLY A 205 -18.48 -12.24 -8.88
CA GLY A 205 -19.52 -13.09 -9.42
C GLY A 205 -20.53 -12.31 -10.25
N THR A 206 -21.33 -13.02 -11.03
CA THR A 206 -22.42 -12.42 -11.82
C THR A 206 -23.75 -12.97 -11.30
N PRO A 207 -24.75 -12.13 -11.02
CA PRO A 207 -26.10 -12.58 -10.67
C PRO A 207 -26.68 -13.48 -11.76
N GLU A 208 -27.30 -14.59 -11.36
CA GLU A 208 -28.04 -15.49 -12.25
C GLU A 208 -29.53 -15.39 -12.01
N TYR A 209 -30.30 -15.35 -13.10
CA TYR A 209 -31.75 -15.24 -13.09
C TYR A 209 -32.36 -16.36 -13.92
N ASP A 210 -33.52 -16.87 -13.50
CA ASP A 210 -34.28 -17.86 -14.25
C ASP A 210 -34.98 -17.28 -15.49
N GLU A 211 -35.71 -18.11 -16.22
CA GLU A 211 -36.44 -17.69 -17.44
C GLU A 211 -37.56 -16.67 -17.18
N PHE A 212 -37.96 -16.48 -15.93
CA PHE A 212 -38.99 -15.52 -15.50
C PHE A 212 -38.39 -14.27 -14.85
N GLY A 213 -37.07 -14.20 -14.71
CA GLY A 213 -36.35 -13.08 -14.10
C GLY A 213 -36.24 -13.16 -12.58
N PHE A 214 -36.54 -14.32 -11.98
CA PHE A 214 -36.30 -14.54 -10.56
C PHE A 214 -34.81 -14.77 -10.32
N GLY A 215 -34.22 -14.06 -9.35
CA GLY A 215 -32.83 -14.31 -8.96
C GLY A 215 -32.70 -15.73 -8.43
N GLU A 216 -31.73 -16.52 -8.90
CA GLU A 216 -31.51 -17.92 -8.49
C GLU A 216 -30.24 -18.09 -7.64
N ASP A 217 -29.13 -17.52 -8.10
CA ASP A 217 -27.81 -17.66 -7.46
C ASP A 217 -26.87 -16.52 -7.91
N ILE A 218 -25.64 -16.51 -7.40
CA ILE A 218 -24.53 -15.71 -7.90
C ILE A 218 -23.47 -16.67 -8.43
N ASN A 219 -23.13 -16.52 -9.71
CA ASN A 219 -22.08 -17.31 -10.35
C ASN A 219 -20.69 -16.78 -9.97
N TRP A 220 -20.18 -17.28 -8.85
CA TRP A 220 -18.85 -16.94 -8.33
C TRP A 220 -17.73 -17.48 -9.21
N GLN A 221 -16.85 -16.59 -9.66
CA GLN A 221 -15.77 -16.92 -10.59
C GLN A 221 -14.50 -17.34 -9.87
N ASN A 222 -13.73 -18.24 -10.48
CA ASN A 222 -12.38 -18.56 -10.03
C ASN A 222 -11.43 -17.42 -10.42
N VAL A 223 -10.87 -16.74 -9.43
CA VAL A 223 -9.98 -15.58 -9.60
C VAL A 223 -8.51 -15.91 -9.33
N ALA A 224 -8.23 -17.05 -8.68
CA ALA A 224 -6.87 -17.55 -8.45
C ALA A 224 -6.82 -19.07 -8.69
N GLY A 225 -6.55 -19.48 -9.93
CA GLY A 225 -6.53 -20.90 -10.30
C GLY A 225 -7.91 -21.55 -10.16
N ALA A 226 -8.09 -22.38 -9.12
CA ALA A 226 -9.37 -23.01 -8.80
C ALA A 226 -10.11 -22.35 -7.61
N GLU A 227 -9.55 -21.27 -7.07
CA GLU A 227 -10.08 -20.57 -5.90
C GLU A 227 -10.91 -19.34 -6.32
N GLN A 228 -11.97 -19.07 -5.56
CA GLN A 228 -12.86 -17.91 -5.72
C GLN A 228 -12.38 -16.67 -4.93
N PHE A 229 -11.19 -16.76 -4.34
CA PHE A 229 -10.54 -15.68 -3.60
C PHE A 229 -9.17 -15.39 -4.21
N LEU A 230 -8.88 -14.12 -4.44
CA LEU A 230 -7.57 -13.62 -4.85
C LEU A 230 -7.00 -12.79 -3.69
N THR A 231 -5.84 -13.14 -3.17
CA THR A 231 -5.16 -12.28 -2.18
C THR A 231 -4.68 -10.99 -2.85
N ILE A 232 -5.15 -9.84 -2.35
CA ILE A 232 -4.82 -8.51 -2.85
C ILE A 232 -3.57 -7.97 -2.18
N ASP A 233 -3.53 -8.00 -0.84
CA ASP A 233 -2.42 -7.59 0.03
C ASP A 233 -2.73 -8.05 1.47
N THR A 234 -2.08 -7.44 2.47
CA THR A 234 -2.34 -7.61 3.90
C THR A 234 -2.58 -6.27 4.59
N SER A 235 -3.33 -6.28 5.69
CA SER A 235 -3.57 -5.15 6.59
C SER A 235 -3.58 -5.58 8.05
N MET A 236 -3.24 -4.66 8.95
CA MET A 236 -3.42 -4.84 10.40
C MET A 236 -4.81 -4.39 10.88
N THR A 237 -5.65 -3.85 9.99
CA THR A 237 -6.97 -3.28 10.31
C THR A 237 -8.05 -3.82 9.37
N VAL A 238 -9.32 -3.66 9.74
CA VAL A 238 -10.47 -3.95 8.87
C VAL A 238 -10.83 -2.71 8.04
N SER A 239 -9.87 -2.21 7.25
CA SER A 239 -9.98 -0.93 6.54
C SER A 239 -10.28 -1.06 5.05
N ALA A 240 -10.33 -2.28 4.52
CA ALA A 240 -10.53 -2.48 3.09
C ALA A 240 -11.94 -2.04 2.65
N ASP A 241 -12.01 -1.26 1.57
CA ASP A 241 -13.25 -0.90 0.87
C ASP A 241 -13.11 -1.11 -0.64
N ILE A 242 -14.23 -1.22 -1.36
CA ILE A 242 -14.24 -1.47 -2.80
C ILE A 242 -15.28 -0.60 -3.51
N ALA A 243 -14.90 -0.08 -4.66
CA ALA A 243 -15.82 0.57 -5.61
C ALA A 243 -15.65 -0.03 -7.00
N ALA A 244 -16.72 0.03 -7.78
CA ALA A 244 -16.75 -0.36 -9.18
C ALA A 244 -17.41 0.74 -10.00
N SER A 245 -16.84 1.03 -11.16
CA SER A 245 -17.38 2.05 -12.06
C SER A 245 -18.70 1.59 -12.69
N ARG A 246 -19.64 2.53 -12.79
CA ARG A 246 -20.92 2.32 -13.50
C ARG A 246 -20.78 2.52 -15.01
N ILE A 247 -19.72 3.18 -15.47
CA ILE A 247 -19.56 3.58 -16.88
C ILE A 247 -18.37 2.91 -17.56
N SER A 248 -17.48 2.26 -16.80
CA SER A 248 -16.34 1.51 -17.30
C SER A 248 -16.23 0.15 -16.62
N GLN A 249 -15.14 -0.58 -16.90
CA GLN A 249 -14.82 -1.86 -16.27
C GLN A 249 -13.83 -1.66 -15.10
N ARG A 250 -13.67 -0.42 -14.62
CA ARG A 250 -12.73 -0.12 -13.54
C ARG A 250 -13.28 -0.59 -12.20
N VAL A 251 -12.42 -1.24 -11.43
CA VAL A 251 -12.69 -1.67 -10.04
C VAL A 251 -11.50 -1.27 -9.19
N ALA A 252 -11.76 -0.69 -8.03
CA ALA A 252 -10.74 -0.16 -7.16
C ALA A 252 -10.92 -0.66 -5.73
N ILE A 253 -9.82 -1.06 -5.09
CA ILE A 253 -9.78 -1.46 -3.69
C ILE A 253 -8.85 -0.51 -2.96
N VAL A 254 -9.32 0.07 -1.86
CA VAL A 254 -8.54 0.90 -0.94
C VAL A 254 -8.40 0.19 0.39
N TRP A 255 -7.26 0.33 1.08
CA TRP A 255 -7.06 -0.18 2.43
C TRP A 255 -5.93 0.56 3.15
N ALA A 256 -5.93 0.53 4.47
CA ALA A 256 -4.79 0.95 5.28
C ALA A 256 -3.78 -0.19 5.39
N LYS A 257 -2.49 0.09 5.19
CA LYS A 257 -1.42 -0.90 5.32
C LYS A 257 -0.35 -0.42 6.28
N SER A 258 0.03 -1.31 7.19
CA SER A 258 1.12 -1.10 8.14
C SER A 258 2.44 -0.84 7.40
N ARG A 259 3.09 0.26 7.77
CA ARG A 259 4.42 0.65 7.30
C ARG A 259 5.51 -0.21 7.95
N ASP A 260 5.20 -0.80 9.10
CA ASP A 260 6.09 -1.67 9.86
C ASP A 260 6.15 -3.10 9.30
N ASP A 261 5.33 -3.46 8.30
CA ASP A 261 5.40 -4.74 7.58
C ASP A 261 6.82 -5.02 7.04
N LEU A 262 7.56 -3.96 6.70
CA LEU A 262 8.95 -4.04 6.22
C LEU A 262 9.96 -4.38 7.32
N THR A 263 9.61 -4.17 8.59
CA THR A 263 10.49 -4.40 9.75
C THR A 263 10.21 -5.73 10.46
N GLY A 264 9.13 -6.42 10.09
CA GLY A 264 8.71 -7.69 10.69
C GLY A 264 7.94 -7.55 12.00
N ASN A 265 7.55 -6.33 12.39
CA ASN A 265 6.73 -6.06 13.58
C ASN A 265 5.56 -5.12 13.24
N PRO A 266 4.57 -5.61 12.50
CA PRO A 266 3.50 -4.78 11.94
C PRO A 266 2.56 -4.24 13.01
N THR A 267 2.08 -3.01 12.84
CA THR A 267 1.18 -2.34 13.79
C THR A 267 -0.09 -1.82 13.11
N ASP A 268 -1.19 -1.75 13.84
CA ASP A 268 -2.49 -1.25 13.38
C ASP A 268 -2.60 0.29 13.42
N ILE A 269 -1.56 0.98 13.90
CA ILE A 269 -1.54 2.44 14.11
C ILE A 269 -0.58 3.20 13.19
N ASN A 270 0.41 2.54 12.59
CA ASN A 270 1.39 3.17 11.69
C ASN A 270 1.10 2.79 10.23
N ASN A 271 0.01 3.31 9.69
CA ASN A 271 -0.43 2.94 8.34
C ASN A 271 -0.30 4.07 7.32
N ASP A 272 -0.14 3.66 6.08
CA ASP A 272 -0.43 4.42 4.86
C ASP A 272 -1.75 3.94 4.25
N ILE A 273 -2.39 4.77 3.41
CA ILE A 273 -3.49 4.33 2.54
C ILE A 273 -2.93 3.85 1.21
N TYR A 274 -3.31 2.63 0.84
CA TYR A 274 -2.99 2.04 -0.45
C TYR A 274 -4.23 1.86 -1.31
N LEU A 275 -4.02 1.98 -2.61
CA LEU A 275 -5.01 1.75 -3.65
C LEU A 275 -4.48 0.72 -4.65
N ARG A 276 -5.39 -0.12 -5.14
CA ARG A 276 -5.14 -0.99 -6.28
C ARG A 276 -6.31 -0.92 -7.25
N ILE A 277 -6.00 -0.83 -8.54
CA ILE A 277 -6.99 -0.65 -9.60
C ILE A 277 -6.92 -1.83 -10.56
N SER A 278 -8.08 -2.31 -10.98
CA SER A 278 -8.25 -3.19 -12.12
C SER A 278 -8.95 -2.45 -13.24
N GLU A 279 -8.38 -2.48 -14.44
CA GLU A 279 -8.95 -1.85 -15.64
C GLU A 279 -9.92 -2.77 -16.41
N ASN A 280 -10.13 -3.99 -15.94
CA ASN A 280 -10.83 -5.04 -16.69
C ASN A 280 -11.76 -5.90 -15.81
N GLY A 281 -12.50 -5.27 -14.92
CA GLY A 281 -13.52 -5.90 -14.08
C GLY A 281 -12.93 -6.80 -13.01
N GLY A 282 -11.70 -6.53 -12.55
CA GLY A 282 -11.01 -7.35 -11.56
C GLY A 282 -10.46 -8.67 -12.08
N ILE A 283 -10.17 -8.79 -13.39
CA ILE A 283 -9.43 -9.94 -13.95
C ILE A 283 -7.92 -9.80 -13.67
N THR A 284 -7.37 -8.60 -13.87
CA THR A 284 -5.98 -8.29 -13.54
C THR A 284 -5.90 -7.00 -12.75
N TRP A 285 -4.92 -6.91 -11.85
CA TRP A 285 -4.76 -5.78 -10.94
C TRP A 285 -3.39 -5.12 -11.12
N ASN A 286 -3.39 -3.80 -11.28
CA ASN A 286 -2.19 -2.98 -11.36
C ASN A 286 -1.36 -3.09 -10.07
N PRO A 287 -0.09 -2.65 -10.06
CA PRO A 287 0.67 -2.48 -8.83
C PRO A 287 -0.08 -1.59 -7.82
N ARG A 288 0.19 -1.80 -6.52
CA ARG A 288 -0.35 -0.92 -5.48
C ARG A 288 0.21 0.48 -5.60
N ILE A 289 -0.60 1.47 -5.27
CA ILE A 289 -0.26 2.89 -5.19
C ILE A 289 -0.35 3.28 -3.72
N ASN A 290 0.70 3.88 -3.17
CA ASN A 290 0.64 4.50 -1.84
C ASN A 290 0.12 5.92 -2.02
N ILE A 291 -1.09 6.21 -1.53
CA ILE A 291 -1.74 7.52 -1.71
C ILE A 291 -1.20 8.53 -0.70
N THR A 292 -0.91 8.07 0.52
CA THR A 292 -0.51 8.97 1.61
C THR A 292 0.97 9.25 1.64
N GLU A 293 1.81 8.36 1.10
CA GLU A 293 3.27 8.50 1.03
C GLU A 293 3.92 9.07 2.30
N PHE A 294 3.43 8.68 3.49
CA PHE A 294 3.90 9.28 4.73
C PHE A 294 5.41 9.07 4.88
N LEU A 295 6.12 10.15 5.20
CA LEU A 295 7.56 10.16 5.34
C LEU A 295 7.99 9.36 6.58
N VAL A 296 9.13 8.69 6.48
CA VAL A 296 9.74 7.98 7.62
C VAL A 296 10.39 8.97 8.56
N ARG A 297 10.57 8.60 9.84
CA ARG A 297 11.40 9.40 10.74
C ARG A 297 12.78 9.62 10.14
N ASP A 298 13.32 10.81 10.36
CA ASP A 298 14.67 11.13 9.95
C ASP A 298 15.72 10.32 10.76
N PRO A 299 16.44 9.36 10.14
CA PRO A 299 17.35 8.46 10.85
C PRO A 299 18.61 9.15 11.38
N GLY A 300 18.98 10.32 10.84
CA GLY A 300 20.16 11.08 11.30
C GLY A 300 19.89 12.01 12.47
N CYS A 301 18.64 12.14 12.89
CA CYS A 301 18.24 13.07 13.95
C CYS A 301 18.58 12.49 15.34
N PRO A 302 19.56 13.04 16.08
CA PRO A 302 20.12 12.41 17.27
C PRO A 302 19.26 12.60 18.54
N ASN A 303 18.28 13.49 18.52
CA ASN A 303 17.39 13.79 19.65
C ASN A 303 15.93 13.54 19.26
N GLU A 304 15.08 13.17 20.21
CA GLU A 304 13.63 13.07 19.99
C GLU A 304 13.06 14.50 19.88
N THR A 305 12.71 14.98 18.69
CA THR A 305 12.05 16.29 18.52
C THR A 305 10.94 16.19 17.48
N LEU A 306 9.97 17.11 17.50
CA LEU A 306 8.94 17.24 16.45
C LEU A 306 9.55 17.31 15.05
N GLN A 307 10.71 17.95 14.91
CA GLN A 307 11.43 18.09 13.65
C GLN A 307 11.94 16.75 13.09
N CYS A 308 12.16 15.74 13.95
CA CYS A 308 12.58 14.40 13.50
C CYS A 308 11.40 13.49 13.11
N ASN A 309 10.20 13.74 13.65
CA ASN A 309 9.01 12.92 13.40
C ASN A 309 8.29 13.26 12.08
N VAL A 310 8.85 14.19 11.27
CA VAL A 310 8.37 14.65 9.96
C VAL A 310 6.84 14.63 9.86
N ASP A 311 6.26 13.58 9.28
CA ASP A 311 4.81 13.39 9.27
C ASP A 311 4.31 12.79 10.58
N THR A 312 3.47 13.56 11.28
CA THR A 312 2.92 13.18 12.60
C THR A 312 1.49 12.64 12.53
N LEU A 313 0.96 12.41 11.32
CA LEU A 313 -0.34 11.79 11.07
C LEU A 313 -0.17 10.41 10.47
N ARG A 314 -1.05 9.46 10.83
CA ARG A 314 -1.12 8.14 10.18
C ARG A 314 -2.54 7.77 9.87
N ALA A 315 -2.73 7.08 8.75
CA ALA A 315 -4.01 6.52 8.38
C ALA A 315 -4.45 5.49 9.42
N CYS A 316 -5.75 5.44 9.72
CA CYS A 316 -6.29 4.63 10.79
C CYS A 316 -7.63 4.01 10.39
N GLY A 317 -7.70 2.67 10.49
CA GLY A 317 -8.91 1.90 10.77
C GLY A 317 -10.03 1.85 9.72
N ASP A 318 -10.19 2.88 8.89
CA ASP A 318 -11.28 3.00 7.93
C ASP A 318 -10.91 3.79 6.66
N ALA A 319 -11.66 3.52 5.59
CA ALA A 319 -11.62 4.24 4.34
C ALA A 319 -12.99 4.12 3.63
N SER A 320 -13.30 5.07 2.75
CA SER A 320 -14.44 5.01 1.84
C SER A 320 -13.97 5.33 0.43
N ILE A 321 -14.46 4.58 -0.56
CA ILE A 321 -14.11 4.78 -1.97
C ILE A 321 -15.36 4.85 -2.84
N ILE A 322 -15.38 5.75 -3.82
CA ILE A 322 -16.39 5.82 -4.88
C ILE A 322 -15.74 6.17 -6.23
N PHE A 323 -16.47 5.89 -7.32
CA PHE A 323 -16.23 6.50 -8.63
C PHE A 323 -17.21 7.65 -8.82
N ASP A 324 -16.77 8.76 -9.40
CA ASP A 324 -17.66 9.84 -9.85
C ASP A 324 -18.25 9.55 -11.25
N GLU A 325 -19.07 10.47 -11.76
CA GLU A 325 -19.69 10.36 -13.09
C GLU A 325 -18.69 10.48 -14.26
N THR A 326 -17.45 10.90 -13.97
CA THR A 326 -16.36 11.05 -14.95
C THR A 326 -15.34 9.91 -14.92
N ASP A 327 -15.64 8.86 -14.12
CA ASP A 327 -14.81 7.68 -13.91
C ASP A 327 -13.58 7.90 -13.02
N PHE A 328 -13.47 9.02 -12.30
CA PHE A 328 -12.39 9.25 -11.34
C PHE A 328 -12.68 8.63 -9.97
N ILE A 329 -11.64 8.10 -9.35
CA ILE A 329 -11.70 7.55 -7.99
C ILE A 329 -11.61 8.69 -6.96
N HIS A 330 -12.49 8.64 -5.97
CA HIS A 330 -12.41 9.45 -4.77
C HIS A 330 -12.28 8.55 -3.55
N ILE A 331 -11.38 8.90 -2.65
CA ILE A 331 -11.11 8.17 -1.41
C ILE A 331 -11.21 9.12 -0.24
N ALA A 332 -11.87 8.73 0.83
CA ALA A 332 -11.80 9.41 2.11
C ALA A 332 -11.34 8.46 3.21
N PHE A 333 -10.55 8.93 4.17
CA PHE A 333 -9.99 8.09 5.22
C PHE A 333 -9.71 8.89 6.49
N THR A 334 -9.68 8.19 7.62
CA THR A 334 -9.36 8.79 8.92
C THR A 334 -7.86 8.75 9.18
N THR A 335 -7.36 9.82 9.82
CA THR A 335 -6.00 9.91 10.36
C THR A 335 -6.04 10.15 11.85
N ARG A 336 -4.99 9.69 12.54
CA ARG A 336 -4.72 9.98 13.95
C ARG A 336 -3.30 10.52 14.10
N THR A 337 -3.01 11.14 15.24
CA THR A 337 -1.61 11.45 15.55
C THR A 337 -0.78 10.22 15.84
N PHE A 338 0.44 10.22 15.35
CA PHE A 338 1.43 9.19 15.56
C PHE A 338 2.82 9.82 15.67
N PHE A 339 3.53 9.50 16.76
CA PHE A 339 4.91 9.91 16.97
C PHE A 339 5.74 8.65 17.19
N GLU A 340 6.81 8.49 16.42
CA GLU A 340 7.63 7.28 16.46
C GLU A 340 8.40 7.16 17.78
N TYR A 341 8.78 8.30 18.37
CA TYR A 341 9.42 8.40 19.69
C TYR A 341 8.90 9.62 20.46
N GLY A 342 8.71 9.45 21.77
CA GLY A 342 8.13 10.45 22.67
C GLY A 342 8.90 11.77 22.65
N HIS A 343 8.21 12.89 22.62
CA HIS A 343 8.82 14.22 22.69
C HIS A 343 9.41 14.46 24.10
N PRO A 344 10.56 15.15 24.27
CA PRO A 344 11.08 15.58 25.57
C PRO A 344 10.01 16.41 26.31
N GLY A 345 9.44 15.85 27.37
CA GLY A 345 8.30 16.42 28.10
C GLY A 345 6.98 15.64 27.98
N LEU A 346 6.93 14.58 27.17
CA LEU A 346 5.84 13.61 27.07
C LEU A 346 6.46 12.21 27.32
N ASP A 347 5.89 11.43 28.24
CA ASP A 347 6.48 10.16 28.71
C ASP A 347 6.83 9.20 27.54
N SER A 348 8.03 8.61 27.61
CA SER A 348 8.70 7.86 26.54
C SER A 348 7.95 6.59 26.07
N GLY A 349 7.61 6.56 24.78
CA GLY A 349 7.03 5.46 24.00
C GLY A 349 6.52 6.03 22.67
N ALA A 350 6.22 5.20 21.66
CA ALA A 350 5.46 5.67 20.50
C ALA A 350 4.08 6.10 21.00
N LEU A 351 3.92 7.40 21.29
CA LEU A 351 2.70 7.94 21.87
C LEU A 351 1.77 8.28 20.72
N THR A 352 0.67 7.56 20.64
CA THR A 352 -0.51 8.05 19.94
C THR A 352 -1.40 8.74 20.96
N LYS A 353 -1.87 9.95 20.66
CA LYS A 353 -3.04 10.51 21.36
C LYS A 353 -4.17 10.49 20.34
N ALA A 354 -5.16 9.62 20.52
CA ALA A 354 -6.40 9.69 19.72
C ALA A 354 -7.14 11.03 19.93
N GLY A 355 -6.65 11.87 20.84
CA GLY A 355 -7.09 13.24 21.04
C GLY A 355 -7.03 14.14 19.81
N LEU A 356 -6.22 13.86 18.77
CA LEU A 356 -6.39 14.48 17.46
C LEU A 356 -6.67 13.42 16.41
N SER A 357 -7.77 13.60 15.67
CA SER A 357 -8.04 12.87 14.43
C SER A 357 -8.58 13.79 13.35
N GLY A 358 -8.49 13.36 12.10
CA GLY A 358 -8.97 14.12 10.96
C GLY A 358 -9.35 13.23 9.79
N ILE A 359 -10.29 13.69 8.99
CA ILE A 359 -10.72 13.04 7.76
C ILE A 359 -10.09 13.78 6.59
N TRP A 360 -9.50 12.99 5.69
CA TRP A 360 -8.86 13.45 4.48
C TRP A 360 -9.55 12.86 3.27
N HIS A 361 -9.51 13.58 2.17
CA HIS A 361 -9.98 13.16 0.87
C HIS A 361 -8.83 13.16 -0.13
N TRP A 362 -8.78 12.15 -1.01
CA TRP A 362 -7.92 12.10 -2.18
C TRP A 362 -8.77 11.97 -3.45
N SER A 363 -8.35 12.64 -4.52
CA SER A 363 -8.96 12.57 -5.84
C SER A 363 -7.96 12.08 -6.87
N GLU A 364 -8.33 11.07 -7.66
CA GLU A 364 -7.54 10.58 -8.79
C GLU A 364 -7.30 11.67 -9.85
N GLU A 365 -8.24 12.58 -10.04
CA GLU A 365 -8.12 13.64 -11.06
C GLU A 365 -6.95 14.58 -10.76
N THR A 366 -6.81 14.97 -9.49
CA THR A 366 -5.87 15.99 -9.05
C THR A 366 -4.62 15.44 -8.39
N ASP A 367 -4.66 14.15 -8.03
CA ASP A 367 -3.64 13.47 -7.24
C ASP A 367 -3.25 14.27 -5.98
N SER A 368 -4.27 14.79 -5.27
CA SER A 368 -4.07 15.69 -4.14
C SER A 368 -4.89 15.28 -2.92
N LEU A 369 -4.34 15.54 -1.73
CA LEU A 369 -4.97 15.29 -0.44
C LEU A 369 -5.53 16.58 0.15
N SER A 370 -6.80 16.56 0.54
CA SER A 370 -7.52 17.71 1.09
C SER A 370 -8.19 17.38 2.42
N PRO A 371 -8.14 18.27 3.43
CA PRO A 371 -8.81 18.03 4.71
C PRO A 371 -10.33 18.21 4.58
N VAL A 372 -11.09 17.29 5.14
CA VAL A 372 -12.56 17.31 5.19
C VAL A 372 -13.08 17.71 6.57
N ALA A 373 -12.45 17.18 7.62
CA ALA A 373 -12.85 17.44 9.01
C ALA A 373 -11.69 17.17 9.96
N SER A 374 -11.69 17.79 11.13
CA SER A 374 -10.74 17.48 12.20
C SER A 374 -11.35 17.73 13.56
N ALA A 375 -10.90 16.99 14.57
CA ALA A 375 -11.34 17.14 15.94
C ALA A 375 -10.16 16.99 16.90
N TYR A 376 -10.08 17.88 17.89
CA TYR A 376 -9.08 17.83 18.94
C TYR A 376 -9.68 17.91 20.35
N TYR A 377 -9.59 16.82 21.11
CA TYR A 377 -9.90 16.76 22.54
C TYR A 377 -8.78 16.04 23.28
N PRO A 378 -8.15 16.65 24.30
CA PRO A 378 -7.06 15.99 25.01
C PRO A 378 -7.56 14.77 25.79
N MET A 379 -7.15 13.58 25.35
CA MET A 379 -7.43 12.31 26.04
C MET A 379 -6.59 12.08 27.31
N THR A 380 -5.74 13.03 27.68
CA THR A 380 -5.02 13.05 28.96
C THR A 380 -5.01 14.45 29.57
N ALA A 381 -5.43 14.58 30.83
CA ALA A 381 -5.38 15.83 31.57
C ALA A 381 -4.03 15.88 32.30
N GLU A 382 -3.22 16.91 32.05
CA GLU A 382 -1.97 17.17 32.78
C GLU A 382 -2.18 17.34 34.31
N ASN A 383 -3.43 17.54 34.75
CA ASN A 383 -3.79 17.92 36.12
C ASN A 383 -4.73 16.95 36.84
N GLY A 384 -4.96 15.74 36.31
CA GLY A 384 -5.78 14.71 36.99
C GLY A 384 -7.31 14.93 36.97
N ALA A 385 -7.84 15.61 35.95
CA ALA A 385 -9.28 15.68 35.69
C ALA A 385 -9.77 14.43 34.92
N VAL A 386 -11.07 14.11 35.02
CA VAL A 386 -11.70 12.96 34.34
C VAL A 386 -11.68 13.18 32.82
N LEU A 387 -11.27 12.15 32.09
CA LEU A 387 -11.08 12.17 30.64
C LEU A 387 -12.18 11.37 29.96
N LEU A 388 -12.63 11.88 28.82
CA LEU A 388 -13.57 11.21 27.95
C LEU A 388 -12.78 10.62 26.78
N ASP A 389 -12.84 9.30 26.64
CA ASP A 389 -12.26 8.52 25.56
C ASP A 389 -13.44 7.95 24.76
N PRO A 390 -13.53 8.16 23.43
CA PRO A 390 -14.54 7.55 22.56
C PRO A 390 -14.63 6.03 22.64
N GLY A 391 -13.59 5.37 23.16
CA GLY A 391 -13.54 3.92 23.33
C GLY A 391 -12.58 3.23 22.37
N GLU A 392 -12.45 1.93 22.53
CA GLU A 392 -11.52 1.10 21.78
C GLU A 392 -11.80 1.18 20.27
N GLN A 393 -10.74 1.46 19.51
CA GLN A 393 -10.78 1.64 18.05
C GLN A 393 -11.67 2.79 17.56
N GLN A 394 -11.99 3.76 18.43
CA GLN A 394 -12.74 4.96 18.08
C GLN A 394 -11.83 6.20 18.09
N MET A 395 -12.12 7.16 17.21
CA MET A 395 -11.43 8.45 17.11
C MET A 395 -12.44 9.60 17.18
N ASN A 396 -11.99 10.79 17.58
CA ASN A 396 -12.87 11.95 17.78
C ASN A 396 -13.69 12.36 16.54
N VAL A 397 -13.10 12.20 15.36
CA VAL A 397 -13.78 12.26 14.06
C VAL A 397 -13.31 11.07 13.22
N GLN A 398 -14.25 10.37 12.59
CA GLN A 398 -13.99 9.09 11.91
C GLN A 398 -15.16 8.64 11.01
N ARG A 399 -15.05 7.43 10.45
CA ARG A 399 -16.07 6.74 9.65
C ARG A 399 -16.54 7.58 8.46
N PRO A 400 -15.62 8.04 7.58
CA PRO A 400 -16.02 8.75 6.39
C PRO A 400 -16.88 7.85 5.49
N SER A 401 -17.93 8.40 4.89
CA SER A 401 -18.68 7.75 3.81
C SER A 401 -18.92 8.75 2.68
N LEU A 402 -18.49 8.41 1.46
CA LEU A 402 -18.60 9.29 0.32
C LEU A 402 -19.89 9.07 -0.48
N ALA A 403 -20.42 10.14 -1.06
CA ALA A 403 -21.51 10.11 -2.04
C ALA A 403 -21.25 11.15 -3.14
N VAL A 404 -21.75 10.88 -4.36
CA VAL A 404 -21.66 11.79 -5.50
C VAL A 404 -23.04 12.25 -5.96
N ASP A 405 -23.18 13.52 -6.32
CA ASP A 405 -24.28 14.00 -7.12
C ASP A 405 -23.91 13.98 -8.59
N GLU A 406 -24.27 12.90 -9.29
CA GLU A 406 -24.02 12.70 -10.72
C GLU A 406 -24.61 13.81 -11.62
N THR A 407 -25.52 14.66 -11.09
CA THR A 407 -26.09 15.79 -11.84
C THR A 407 -25.19 17.03 -11.79
N THR A 408 -24.52 17.26 -10.66
CA THR A 408 -23.74 18.49 -10.41
C THR A 408 -22.23 18.25 -10.34
N GLY A 409 -21.79 17.01 -10.17
CA GLY A 409 -20.41 16.62 -9.86
C GLY A 409 -20.01 16.94 -8.41
N TYR A 410 -20.98 17.28 -7.54
CA TYR A 410 -20.68 17.59 -6.15
C TYR A 410 -20.41 16.31 -5.35
N LEU A 411 -19.40 16.37 -4.49
CA LEU A 411 -19.05 15.29 -3.60
C LEU A 411 -19.53 15.60 -2.19
N TYR A 412 -20.03 14.59 -1.49
CA TYR A 412 -20.43 14.69 -0.10
C TYR A 412 -19.66 13.66 0.72
N CYS A 413 -19.25 14.04 1.91
CA CYS A 413 -18.60 13.16 2.87
C CYS A 413 -19.34 13.26 4.18
N SER A 414 -19.99 12.17 4.59
CA SER A 414 -20.50 12.05 5.95
C SER A 414 -19.44 11.53 6.89
N TYR A 415 -19.56 11.86 8.17
CA TYR A 415 -18.69 11.33 9.21
C TYR A 415 -19.30 11.42 10.60
N GLN A 416 -18.74 10.64 11.51
CA GLN A 416 -19.06 10.68 12.93
C GLN A 416 -18.17 11.71 13.63
N LEU A 417 -18.73 12.57 14.48
CA LEU A 417 -17.96 13.54 15.28
C LEU A 417 -18.41 13.49 16.75
N PHE A 418 -17.49 13.16 17.64
CA PHE A 418 -17.74 13.10 19.08
C PHE A 418 -17.80 14.49 19.72
N ASP A 419 -18.75 14.67 20.65
CA ASP A 419 -18.85 15.83 21.51
C ASP A 419 -18.51 15.47 22.96
N SER A 420 -17.36 15.97 23.44
CA SER A 420 -16.94 15.81 24.84
C SER A 420 -17.89 16.46 25.87
N SER A 421 -18.82 17.32 25.44
CA SER A 421 -19.84 17.88 26.32
C SER A 421 -20.98 16.89 26.61
N GLN A 422 -21.14 15.88 25.75
CA GLN A 422 -22.15 14.85 25.84
C GLN A 422 -21.53 13.50 26.17
N TYR A 423 -21.80 12.96 27.36
CA TYR A 423 -21.20 11.69 27.78
C TYR A 423 -22.12 10.82 28.65
N SER A 424 -21.93 9.51 28.58
CA SER A 424 -22.68 8.52 29.37
C SER A 424 -22.18 8.44 30.82
N VAL A 425 -22.94 7.76 31.69
CA VAL A 425 -22.50 7.42 33.06
C VAL A 425 -21.23 6.56 33.08
N ALA A 426 -20.94 5.85 31.99
CA ALA A 426 -19.72 5.08 31.79
C ALA A 426 -18.54 5.95 31.30
N MET A 427 -18.74 7.26 31.14
CA MET A 427 -17.74 8.24 30.70
C MET A 427 -17.32 8.11 29.23
N TYR A 428 -18.16 7.54 28.38
CA TYR A 428 -17.97 7.56 26.92
C TYR A 428 -18.67 8.78 26.32
N PRO A 429 -17.98 9.59 25.50
CA PRO A 429 -18.62 10.67 24.77
C PRO A 429 -19.58 10.12 23.71
N MET A 430 -20.59 10.92 23.38
CA MET A 430 -21.53 10.65 22.29
C MET A 430 -21.06 11.36 21.02
N ALA A 431 -21.49 10.85 19.87
CA ALA A 431 -21.15 11.42 18.59
C ALA A 431 -22.37 11.60 17.73
N ASP A 432 -22.31 12.64 16.91
CA ASP A 432 -23.31 13.06 15.94
C ASP A 432 -22.90 12.70 14.51
N ALA A 433 -23.87 12.66 13.61
CA ALA A 433 -23.63 12.54 12.18
C ALA A 433 -23.51 13.91 11.50
N PHE A 434 -22.40 14.12 10.79
CA PHE A 434 -22.12 15.34 10.04
C PHE A 434 -22.02 15.06 8.54
N VAL A 435 -22.26 16.08 7.72
CA VAL A 435 -22.00 16.06 6.28
C VAL A 435 -21.24 17.31 5.84
N SER A 436 -20.14 17.10 5.13
CA SER A 436 -19.42 18.14 4.38
C SER A 436 -19.66 17.98 2.88
N VAL A 437 -19.61 19.08 2.13
CA VAL A 437 -19.75 19.09 0.66
C VAL A 437 -18.52 19.73 0.00
N SER A 438 -18.09 19.15 -1.11
CA SER A 438 -17.17 19.77 -2.07
C SER A 438 -17.89 20.04 -3.39
N THR A 439 -17.61 21.22 -3.95
CA THR A 439 -18.22 21.71 -5.21
C THR A 439 -17.19 21.85 -6.34
N ASP A 440 -15.97 21.36 -6.11
CA ASP A 440 -14.80 21.55 -6.95
C ASP A 440 -13.93 20.28 -7.06
N GLY A 441 -14.57 19.11 -7.16
CA GLY A 441 -13.89 17.82 -7.37
C GLY A 441 -13.13 17.30 -6.15
N GLY A 442 -13.44 17.80 -4.95
CA GLY A 442 -12.83 17.38 -3.68
C GLY A 442 -11.62 18.20 -3.25
N ILE A 443 -11.28 19.29 -3.96
CA ILE A 443 -10.15 20.16 -3.61
C ILE A 443 -10.48 20.96 -2.33
N ASN A 444 -11.70 21.46 -2.19
CA ASN A 444 -12.14 22.18 -1.00
C ASN A 444 -13.45 21.61 -0.45
N TRP A 445 -13.48 21.46 0.86
CA TRP A 445 -14.61 20.92 1.61
C TRP A 445 -15.22 21.98 2.52
N SER A 446 -16.54 21.99 2.66
CA SER A 446 -17.21 22.88 3.60
C SER A 446 -17.02 22.41 5.04
N VAL A 447 -17.11 23.32 6.01
CA VAL A 447 -17.27 22.94 7.41
C VAL A 447 -18.55 22.11 7.53
N GLY A 448 -18.46 20.96 8.20
CA GLY A 448 -19.57 20.01 8.30
C GLY A 448 -20.84 20.62 8.87
N THR A 449 -21.97 20.27 8.25
CA THR A 449 -23.31 20.51 8.78
C THR A 449 -23.65 19.38 9.75
N ASN A 450 -24.00 19.69 11.01
CA ASN A 450 -24.51 18.70 11.97
C ASN A 450 -25.91 18.28 11.52
N ILE A 451 -26.09 17.01 11.17
CA ILE A 451 -27.34 16.49 10.63
C ILE A 451 -28.29 16.07 11.74
N THR A 452 -27.75 15.45 12.79
CA THR A 452 -28.53 14.93 13.92
C THR A 452 -28.62 15.94 15.06
N ASP A 453 -27.51 16.54 15.49
CA ASP A 453 -27.51 17.42 16.69
C ASP A 453 -28.24 16.76 17.88
N SER A 454 -28.00 15.47 18.00
CA SER A 454 -28.55 14.59 18.99
C SER A 454 -28.03 15.00 20.36
N ALA A 455 -28.92 15.07 21.36
CA ALA A 455 -28.54 15.44 22.71
C ALA A 455 -29.31 14.62 23.76
N PRO A 456 -28.62 14.03 24.75
CA PRO A 456 -29.28 13.31 25.83
C PRO A 456 -30.05 14.28 26.73
N ALA A 457 -31.14 13.80 27.34
CA ALA A 457 -31.96 14.62 28.24
C ALA A 457 -31.25 15.00 29.55
N VAL A 458 -30.24 14.22 29.96
CA VAL A 458 -29.46 14.39 31.19
C VAL A 458 -28.01 14.00 30.92
N ILE A 459 -27.07 14.74 31.54
CA ILE A 459 -25.63 14.49 31.46
C ILE A 459 -25.09 14.31 32.90
N PRO A 460 -24.36 13.24 33.24
CA PRO A 460 -24.05 12.08 32.38
C PRO A 460 -25.33 11.30 32.02
N ALA A 461 -25.40 10.79 30.79
CA ALA A 461 -26.57 10.05 30.31
C ALA A 461 -26.65 8.66 30.98
N PRO A 462 -27.79 8.27 31.58
CA PRO A 462 -27.97 6.92 32.10
C PRO A 462 -28.06 5.90 30.95
N VAL A 463 -27.92 4.62 31.26
CA VAL A 463 -28.16 3.51 30.30
C VAL A 463 -29.56 3.67 29.68
N GLY A 464 -29.64 3.61 28.36
CA GLY A 464 -30.88 3.84 27.59
C GLY A 464 -31.22 5.33 27.39
N GLY A 465 -30.36 6.24 27.84
CA GLY A 465 -30.55 7.69 27.74
C GLY A 465 -29.50 8.40 26.88
N SER A 466 -28.53 7.66 26.32
CA SER A 466 -27.57 8.21 25.37
C SER A 466 -28.22 8.45 24.02
N MET A 467 -27.59 9.30 23.22
CA MET A 467 -27.95 9.62 21.85
C MET A 467 -26.67 9.58 21.04
N HIS A 468 -26.27 8.39 20.61
CA HIS A 468 -24.97 8.16 19.98
C HIS A 468 -25.14 7.57 18.57
N GLU A 469 -24.95 8.38 17.54
CA GLU A 469 -24.95 7.91 16.15
C GLU A 469 -23.70 7.08 15.86
N ARG A 470 -23.87 5.81 15.49
CA ARG A 470 -22.79 4.87 15.14
C ARG A 470 -22.93 4.33 13.72
N ASP A 471 -21.79 3.93 13.15
CA ASP A 471 -21.69 3.26 11.84
C ASP A 471 -22.39 4.01 10.70
N ILE A 472 -22.20 5.33 10.64
CA ILE A 472 -22.84 6.20 9.65
C ILE A 472 -22.38 5.84 8.24
N THR A 473 -23.33 5.58 7.34
CA THR A 473 -23.04 5.38 5.90
C THR A 473 -23.99 6.18 5.02
N LEU A 474 -23.47 6.69 3.89
CA LEU A 474 -24.28 7.30 2.84
C LEU A 474 -24.52 6.30 1.71
N ALA A 475 -25.67 6.39 1.06
CA ALA A 475 -25.84 5.82 -0.27
C ALA A 475 -24.79 6.45 -1.21
N ASP A 476 -24.30 5.69 -2.17
CA ASP A 476 -23.22 6.12 -3.07
C ASP A 476 -23.58 7.35 -3.93
N ARG A 477 -24.87 7.67 -4.06
CA ARG A 477 -25.35 8.78 -4.89
C ARG A 477 -26.54 9.55 -4.32
N VAL A 478 -26.65 10.79 -4.77
CA VAL A 478 -27.81 11.66 -4.54
C VAL A 478 -28.99 11.22 -5.43
N SER A 479 -30.21 11.22 -4.89
CA SER A 479 -31.42 11.02 -5.68
C SER A 479 -32.24 12.31 -5.80
N TYR A 480 -32.98 12.43 -6.90
CA TYR A 480 -33.84 13.58 -7.17
C TYR A 480 -35.31 13.19 -7.13
N HIS A 481 -36.09 13.86 -6.28
CA HIS A 481 -37.55 13.72 -6.23
C HIS A 481 -38.21 15.09 -6.37
N ASN A 482 -39.06 15.24 -7.39
CA ASN A 482 -39.69 16.53 -7.75
C ASN A 482 -38.67 17.67 -7.89
N ALA A 483 -37.53 17.39 -8.55
CA ALA A 483 -36.41 18.30 -8.76
C ALA A 483 -35.64 18.76 -7.50
N ALA A 484 -35.96 18.24 -6.32
CA ALA A 484 -35.14 18.41 -5.13
C ALA A 484 -34.19 17.20 -4.98
N GLY A 485 -32.91 17.47 -4.71
CA GLY A 485 -31.89 16.45 -4.47
C GLY A 485 -31.82 16.05 -2.99
N TYR A 486 -31.53 14.78 -2.73
CA TYR A 486 -31.46 14.22 -1.38
C TYR A 486 -30.27 13.27 -1.23
N LEU A 487 -29.56 13.42 -0.13
CA LEU A 487 -28.68 12.40 0.42
C LEU A 487 -29.49 11.42 1.27
N HIS A 488 -28.97 10.20 1.35
CA HIS A 488 -29.58 9.10 2.09
C HIS A 488 -28.55 8.52 3.03
N MET A 489 -28.81 8.62 4.32
CA MET A 489 -27.91 8.18 5.38
C MET A 489 -28.55 7.07 6.20
N GLU A 490 -27.75 6.09 6.61
CA GLU A 490 -28.10 5.09 7.60
C GLU A 490 -27.16 5.15 8.79
N TYR A 491 -27.69 4.98 10.00
CA TYR A 491 -26.92 4.85 11.24
C TYR A 491 -27.69 4.07 12.31
N VAL A 492 -26.96 3.55 13.29
CA VAL A 492 -27.52 3.04 14.53
C VAL A 492 -27.53 4.16 15.55
N LEU A 493 -28.68 4.45 16.16
CA LEU A 493 -28.76 5.34 17.33
C LEU A 493 -28.59 4.50 18.59
N ASP A 494 -27.37 4.53 19.13
CA ASP A 494 -26.97 3.83 20.32
C ASP A 494 -27.44 4.56 21.60
N GLU A 495 -28.23 3.86 22.41
CA GLU A 495 -28.84 4.39 23.63
C GLU A 495 -27.94 4.22 24.88
N ASP A 496 -26.75 3.60 24.74
CA ASP A 496 -25.73 3.55 25.79
C ASP A 496 -24.31 3.68 25.22
N ALA A 497 -23.82 4.94 25.16
CA ALA A 497 -22.58 5.26 24.47
C ALA A 497 -21.40 4.39 24.92
N GLY A 498 -20.68 3.90 23.91
CA GLY A 498 -19.58 2.95 23.98
C GLY A 498 -19.93 1.72 23.13
N THR A 499 -19.23 0.61 23.28
CA THR A 499 -19.53 -0.64 22.56
C THR A 499 -19.49 -1.84 23.48
N ALA A 500 -20.61 -2.53 23.58
CA ALA A 500 -20.75 -3.75 24.36
C ALA A 500 -19.84 -4.88 23.85
N ALA A 501 -19.45 -4.86 22.56
CA ALA A 501 -18.50 -5.82 22.00
C ALA A 501 -17.10 -5.72 22.66
N HIS A 502 -16.71 -4.54 23.14
CA HIS A 502 -15.47 -4.32 23.90
C HIS A 502 -15.70 -4.13 25.41
N GLU A 503 -16.88 -4.52 25.92
CA GLU A 503 -17.26 -4.32 27.32
C GLU A 503 -17.32 -2.82 27.74
N GLU A 504 -17.54 -1.91 26.79
CA GLU A 504 -17.54 -0.46 26.97
C GLU A 504 -18.95 0.13 27.16
N GLY A 505 -19.84 -0.56 27.85
CA GLY A 505 -21.23 -0.13 27.99
C GLY A 505 -22.16 -1.30 28.30
N VAL A 506 -23.46 -1.05 28.26
CA VAL A 506 -24.50 -2.06 28.42
C VAL A 506 -25.26 -2.21 27.11
N VAL A 507 -25.43 -3.46 26.69
CA VAL A 507 -26.24 -3.80 25.51
C VAL A 507 -27.66 -3.23 25.65
N THR A 508 -28.03 -2.33 24.74
CA THR A 508 -29.38 -1.78 24.54
C THR A 508 -29.98 -2.24 23.21
N ASN A 509 -31.30 -2.15 23.08
CA ASN A 509 -31.96 -2.37 21.79
C ASN A 509 -32.08 -1.02 21.08
N ASN A 510 -31.15 -0.77 20.18
CA ASN A 510 -30.91 0.49 19.51
C ASN A 510 -31.78 0.62 18.27
N PHE A 511 -32.12 1.86 17.88
CA PHE A 511 -32.86 2.11 16.65
C PHE A 511 -31.91 2.14 15.46
N VAL A 512 -32.39 1.66 14.31
CA VAL A 512 -31.72 1.83 13.02
C VAL A 512 -32.49 2.87 12.24
N TYR A 513 -31.82 3.95 11.86
CA TYR A 513 -32.47 5.08 11.18
C TYR A 513 -32.03 5.17 9.73
N TYR A 514 -33.01 5.45 8.86
CA TYR A 514 -32.78 6.06 7.57
C TYR A 514 -33.06 7.55 7.67
N HIS A 515 -32.05 8.37 7.39
CA HIS A 515 -32.15 9.82 7.39
C HIS A 515 -32.10 10.37 5.95
N ARG A 516 -33.19 11.02 5.56
CA ARG A 516 -33.33 11.70 4.27
C ARG A 516 -32.97 13.17 4.38
N ILE A 517 -31.90 13.59 3.72
CA ILE A 517 -31.27 14.90 3.92
C ILE A 517 -31.37 15.70 2.62
N PRO A 518 -32.11 16.83 2.58
CA PRO A 518 -32.13 17.71 1.42
C PRO A 518 -30.74 18.33 1.20
N ILE A 519 -30.17 18.18 0.00
CA ILE A 519 -28.81 18.69 -0.28
C ILE A 519 -28.72 20.22 -0.20
N ILE A 520 -29.86 20.91 -0.35
CA ILE A 520 -29.94 22.38 -0.24
C ILE A 520 -29.68 22.89 1.18
N ASP A 521 -29.86 22.03 2.18
CA ASP A 521 -29.64 22.36 3.59
C ASP A 521 -28.19 22.11 4.02
N ILE A 522 -27.36 21.50 3.14
CA ILE A 522 -25.93 21.34 3.36
C ILE A 522 -25.20 22.59 2.87
N ALA A 523 -24.65 23.36 3.81
CA ALA A 523 -23.96 24.59 3.46
C ALA A 523 -22.61 24.29 2.80
N ALA A 524 -22.36 24.90 1.62
CA ALA A 524 -21.07 24.84 0.94
C ALA A 524 -20.01 25.82 1.52
N SER A 525 -20.36 26.60 2.55
CA SER A 525 -19.45 27.55 3.20
C SER A 525 -19.81 27.74 4.68
N PRO A 526 -18.84 28.08 5.57
CA PRO A 526 -17.43 28.33 5.28
C PRO A 526 -16.67 27.06 4.86
N LEU A 527 -15.53 27.22 4.19
CA LEU A 527 -14.65 26.11 3.82
C LEU A 527 -13.75 25.73 5.00
N VAL A 528 -13.39 24.45 5.07
CA VAL A 528 -12.34 23.95 5.97
C VAL A 528 -11.02 24.57 5.52
N PRO A 529 -10.23 25.16 6.44
CA PRO A 529 -8.90 25.65 6.10
C PRO A 529 -8.01 24.52 5.58
N GLN A 530 -7.37 24.76 4.44
CA GLN A 530 -6.37 23.85 3.90
C GLN A 530 -5.20 23.70 4.88
N ALA A 531 -4.74 22.47 5.05
CA ALA A 531 -3.59 22.11 5.85
C ALA A 531 -2.85 20.98 5.14
N PRO A 532 -1.50 21.01 5.08
CA PRO A 532 -0.76 19.91 4.48
C PRO A 532 -0.86 18.69 5.40
N ILE A 533 -1.07 17.52 4.79
CA ILE A 533 -1.02 16.24 5.52
C ILE A 533 0.43 15.85 5.87
N HIS A 534 1.37 16.32 5.04
CA HIS A 534 2.81 16.17 5.22
C HIS A 534 3.42 17.38 5.94
N ALA A 535 4.52 17.16 6.65
CA ALA A 535 5.41 18.26 6.98
C ALA A 535 6.10 18.77 5.71
N ASP A 536 6.31 20.09 5.63
CA ASP A 536 7.16 20.67 4.60
C ASP A 536 8.56 20.04 4.70
N CYS A 537 8.97 19.31 3.67
CA CYS A 537 10.20 18.53 3.65
C CYS A 537 10.98 18.81 2.36
N GLU A 538 12.23 19.24 2.47
CA GLU A 538 13.09 19.62 1.34
C GLU A 538 14.11 18.50 1.06
N LEU A 539 14.19 18.03 -0.19
CA LEU A 539 15.20 17.06 -0.61
C LEU A 539 16.61 17.68 -0.59
N PRO A 540 17.65 16.96 -0.12
CA PRO A 540 19.00 17.49 -0.14
C PRO A 540 19.50 17.71 -1.59
N PRO A 541 20.33 18.74 -1.84
CA PRO A 541 21.00 18.90 -3.12
C PRO A 541 22.01 17.78 -3.37
N ALA A 542 22.42 17.62 -4.64
CA ALA A 542 23.46 16.65 -4.98
C ALA A 542 24.79 16.99 -4.30
N PRO A 543 25.51 16.00 -3.76
CA PRO A 543 26.91 16.17 -3.37
C PRO A 543 27.73 16.64 -4.58
N TYR A 544 28.68 17.54 -4.39
CA TYR A 544 29.44 18.13 -5.50
C TYR A 544 30.92 17.75 -5.42
N GLU A 545 31.70 18.06 -6.47
CA GLU A 545 33.13 17.73 -6.54
C GLU A 545 33.45 16.24 -6.25
N LEU A 546 32.54 15.33 -6.61
CA LEU A 546 32.75 13.90 -6.46
C LEU A 546 33.98 13.44 -7.27
N ALA A 547 34.92 12.82 -6.58
CA ALA A 547 36.17 12.29 -7.10
C ALA A 547 36.33 10.83 -6.66
N ALA A 548 36.98 10.02 -7.49
CA ALA A 548 37.37 8.66 -7.17
C ALA A 548 38.87 8.45 -7.41
N SER A 549 39.50 7.57 -6.65
CA SER A 549 40.88 7.16 -6.88
C SER A 549 40.99 6.24 -8.11
N GLU A 550 42.09 6.38 -8.86
CA GLU A 550 42.41 5.51 -10.00
C GLU A 550 43.72 4.72 -9.81
N ASN A 551 44.45 4.97 -8.72
CA ASN A 551 45.80 4.43 -8.49
C ASN A 551 45.91 3.51 -7.26
N ASP A 552 44.80 3.24 -6.58
CA ASP A 552 44.77 2.37 -5.39
C ASP A 552 44.65 0.89 -5.82
N CYS A 553 45.49 0.03 -5.23
CA CYS A 553 45.56 -1.40 -5.60
C CYS A 553 44.58 -2.29 -4.82
N ASP A 554 44.17 -1.85 -3.63
CA ASP A 554 43.34 -2.61 -2.69
C ASP A 554 41.89 -2.13 -2.61
N ARG A 555 41.57 -0.96 -3.19
CA ARG A 555 40.26 -0.30 -3.07
C ARG A 555 40.05 0.77 -4.15
N ILE A 556 38.85 1.35 -4.17
CA ILE A 556 38.55 2.66 -4.75
C ILE A 556 38.14 3.59 -3.61
N SER A 557 38.81 4.74 -3.49
CA SER A 557 38.50 5.77 -2.50
C SER A 557 37.68 6.88 -3.16
N LEU A 558 36.45 7.10 -2.70
CA LEU A 558 35.56 8.17 -3.13
C LEU A 558 35.64 9.35 -2.16
N PHE A 559 35.59 10.57 -2.70
CA PHE A 559 35.53 11.82 -1.94
C PHE A 559 34.55 12.75 -2.62
N TRP A 560 33.72 13.44 -1.86
CA TRP A 560 32.82 14.47 -2.36
C TRP A 560 32.84 15.68 -1.43
N MET A 561 32.14 16.73 -1.81
CA MET A 561 31.85 17.87 -0.97
C MET A 561 30.36 17.94 -0.72
N ASP A 562 30.01 18.42 0.47
CA ASP A 562 28.64 18.59 0.92
C ASP A 562 28.50 19.97 1.57
N GLU A 563 27.58 20.77 1.03
CA GLU A 563 27.24 22.11 1.52
C GLU A 563 25.83 22.18 2.10
N SER A 564 25.12 21.06 2.08
CA SER A 564 23.82 20.92 2.69
C SER A 564 23.97 20.44 4.13
N ASN A 565 22.92 20.65 4.90
CA ASN A 565 22.72 20.06 6.22
C ASN A 565 21.33 19.42 6.34
N LEU A 566 20.68 19.20 5.18
CA LEU A 566 19.37 18.58 5.06
C LEU A 566 19.45 17.05 5.05
N GLU A 567 20.60 16.50 4.68
CA GLU A 567 20.86 15.09 4.50
C GLU A 567 21.18 14.37 5.80
N THR A 568 20.70 13.14 5.88
CA THR A 568 21.00 12.23 7.00
C THR A 568 21.64 10.94 6.55
N MET A 569 21.70 10.73 5.24
CA MET A 569 22.44 9.64 4.62
C MET A 569 23.01 10.02 3.26
N PHE A 570 24.01 9.26 2.83
CA PHE A 570 24.45 9.20 1.43
C PHE A 570 24.21 7.79 0.89
N VAL A 571 23.68 7.72 -0.33
CA VAL A 571 23.54 6.51 -1.11
C VAL A 571 24.56 6.52 -2.23
N ILE A 572 25.37 5.46 -2.30
CA ILE A 572 26.39 5.28 -3.33
C ILE A 572 25.98 4.10 -4.19
N SER A 573 25.67 4.34 -5.46
CA SER A 573 25.37 3.29 -6.43
C SER A 573 26.54 3.12 -7.40
N ARG A 574 26.87 1.87 -7.73
CA ARG A 574 28.00 1.50 -8.58
C ARG A 574 27.53 0.66 -9.76
N THR A 575 27.92 1.04 -10.96
CA THR A 575 27.68 0.29 -12.22
C THR A 575 29.01 -0.16 -12.82
N PRO A 576 29.09 -1.36 -13.45
CA PRO A 576 27.99 -2.13 -14.06
C PRO A 576 27.39 -3.26 -13.22
N ASP A 577 27.79 -3.43 -11.96
CA ASP A 577 27.33 -4.54 -11.11
C ASP A 577 26.14 -4.22 -10.19
N ASP A 578 25.50 -3.06 -10.40
CA ASP A 578 24.33 -2.55 -9.68
C ASP A 578 24.45 -2.63 -8.14
N THR A 579 25.67 -2.44 -7.62
CA THR A 579 25.93 -2.47 -6.17
C THR A 579 25.51 -1.14 -5.53
N THR A 580 24.85 -1.18 -4.37
CA THR A 580 24.48 0.03 -3.61
C THR A 580 24.99 -0.02 -2.17
N PHE A 581 25.54 1.09 -1.70
CA PHE A 581 26.04 1.28 -0.34
C PHE A 581 25.29 2.42 0.35
N PHE A 582 25.07 2.29 1.65
CA PHE A 582 24.37 3.27 2.48
C PHE A 582 25.30 3.78 3.57
N LEU A 583 25.42 5.09 3.69
CA LEU A 583 26.24 5.77 4.69
C LEU A 583 25.38 6.73 5.48
N SER A 584 25.57 6.81 6.80
CA SER A 584 24.99 7.90 7.58
C SER A 584 25.76 9.19 7.30
N ALA A 585 25.07 10.31 7.13
CA ALA A 585 25.69 11.64 7.03
C ALA A 585 26.21 12.15 8.40
N ALA A 586 25.99 11.39 9.48
CA ALA A 586 26.45 11.74 10.81
C ALA A 586 27.98 12.00 10.83
N ASN A 587 28.38 13.06 11.51
CA ASN A 587 29.76 13.55 11.60
C ASN A 587 30.34 14.13 10.29
N GLY A 588 29.51 14.51 9.32
CA GLY A 588 29.98 15.20 8.10
C GLY A 588 30.85 14.29 7.23
N ILE A 589 30.42 13.05 7.02
CA ILE A 589 31.14 12.10 6.17
C ILE A 589 31.09 12.59 4.72
N ILE A 590 32.28 12.72 4.13
CA ILE A 590 32.49 13.19 2.75
C ILE A 590 33.36 12.22 1.93
N SER A 591 33.47 10.97 2.38
CA SER A 591 34.32 9.97 1.74
C SER A 591 33.82 8.56 1.97
N TYR A 592 34.11 7.67 1.00
CA TYR A 592 33.80 6.24 1.10
C TYR A 592 34.96 5.40 0.55
N ILE A 593 35.15 4.21 1.11
CA ILE A 593 36.14 3.24 0.61
C ILE A 593 35.39 2.01 0.09
N ASP A 594 35.50 1.77 -1.21
CA ASP A 594 35.03 0.55 -1.85
C ASP A 594 36.18 -0.45 -2.00
N SER A 595 36.27 -1.40 -1.09
CA SER A 595 37.23 -2.51 -1.15
C SER A 595 36.72 -3.73 -1.93
N THR A 596 35.48 -3.71 -2.41
CA THR A 596 34.82 -4.83 -3.08
C THR A 596 34.96 -4.79 -4.60
N ALA A 597 35.28 -3.61 -5.15
CA ALA A 597 35.55 -3.41 -6.57
C ALA A 597 36.62 -4.38 -7.11
N VAL A 598 36.35 -4.96 -8.28
CA VAL A 598 37.25 -5.90 -8.96
C VAL A 598 38.43 -5.12 -9.57
N PRO A 599 39.70 -5.50 -9.32
CA PRO A 599 40.86 -4.86 -9.93
C PRO A 599 40.79 -4.85 -11.46
N GLY A 600 41.18 -3.73 -12.07
CA GLY A 600 41.20 -3.54 -13.53
C GLY A 600 39.85 -3.25 -14.17
N THR A 601 38.76 -3.20 -13.40
CA THR A 601 37.42 -2.84 -13.88
C THR A 601 37.14 -1.37 -13.59
N GLU A 602 36.82 -0.61 -14.64
CA GLU A 602 36.33 0.77 -14.50
C GLU A 602 34.86 0.75 -14.07
N TYR A 603 34.55 1.50 -13.01
CA TYR A 603 33.21 1.63 -12.46
C TYR A 603 32.74 3.08 -12.54
N SER A 604 31.44 3.28 -12.74
CA SER A 604 30.80 4.57 -12.47
C SER A 604 30.17 4.53 -11.09
N TYR A 605 30.47 5.53 -10.28
CA TYR A 605 29.88 5.75 -8.96
C TYR A 605 28.93 6.92 -9.02
N TYR A 606 27.74 6.75 -8.46
CA TYR A 606 26.74 7.79 -8.26
C TYR A 606 26.58 8.02 -6.77
N VAL A 607 26.69 9.26 -6.30
CA VAL A 607 26.49 9.60 -4.88
C VAL A 607 25.32 10.56 -4.78
N ALA A 608 24.27 10.16 -4.07
CA ALA A 608 23.12 10.98 -3.75
C ALA A 608 23.06 11.21 -2.23
N ALA A 609 22.77 12.45 -1.83
CA ALA A 609 22.40 12.77 -0.47
C ALA A 609 20.90 12.46 -0.27
N GLY A 610 20.53 12.00 0.91
CA GLY A 610 19.15 11.60 1.21
C GLY A 610 18.74 11.98 2.63
N ASN A 611 17.45 12.19 2.81
CA ASN A 611 16.82 12.40 4.10
C ASN A 611 15.46 11.70 4.16
N ALA A 612 14.66 12.02 5.18
CA ALA A 612 13.31 11.47 5.34
C ALA A 612 12.38 11.73 4.15
N CYS A 613 12.58 12.81 3.38
CA CYS A 613 11.79 13.11 2.19
C CYS A 613 12.18 12.25 0.98
N GLY A 614 13.33 11.57 1.02
CA GLY A 614 13.84 10.73 -0.06
C GLY A 614 15.26 11.11 -0.51
N LEU A 615 15.64 10.61 -1.69
CA LEU A 615 16.95 10.88 -2.29
C LEU A 615 16.90 12.13 -3.17
N GLY A 616 17.86 13.02 -2.93
CA GLY A 616 18.14 14.11 -3.85
C GLY A 616 18.80 13.64 -5.14
N PRO A 617 19.10 14.56 -6.07
CA PRO A 617 19.85 14.24 -7.28
C PRO A 617 21.25 13.69 -6.95
N SER A 618 21.79 12.84 -7.82
CA SER A 618 23.13 12.28 -7.66
C SER A 618 24.20 13.06 -8.43
N SER A 619 25.42 13.09 -7.90
CA SER A 619 26.64 13.32 -8.70
C SER A 619 27.22 12.00 -9.17
N HIS A 620 28.07 12.04 -10.21
CA HIS A 620 28.73 10.83 -10.71
C HIS A 620 30.21 11.05 -11.02
N VAL A 621 30.99 9.98 -10.91
CA VAL A 621 32.41 9.92 -11.27
C VAL A 621 32.81 8.52 -11.74
N PHE A 622 33.91 8.40 -12.50
CA PHE A 622 34.54 7.11 -12.80
C PHE A 622 35.66 6.82 -11.81
N GLY A 623 35.81 5.55 -11.43
CA GLY A 623 36.91 5.09 -10.58
C GLY A 623 37.36 3.69 -10.99
N ILE A 624 38.64 3.40 -10.76
CA ILE A 624 39.23 2.09 -11.06
C ILE A 624 40.14 1.66 -9.91
N ARG A 625 39.96 0.40 -9.48
CA ARG A 625 40.91 -0.26 -8.60
C ARG A 625 42.01 -0.81 -9.48
N LEU A 626 43.24 -0.35 -9.27
CA LEU A 626 44.34 -0.72 -10.15
C LEU A 626 44.73 -2.20 -9.97
N SER A 627 44.89 -2.93 -11.07
CA SER A 627 45.43 -4.30 -11.07
C SER A 627 46.93 -4.27 -11.33
N VAL A 628 47.64 -5.37 -11.02
CA VAL A 628 48.97 -5.60 -11.61
C VAL A 628 48.88 -5.56 -13.15
N PRO A 629 49.98 -5.27 -13.85
CA PRO A 629 49.98 -5.23 -15.31
C PRO A 629 49.61 -6.57 -15.94
N GLU A 630 49.11 -6.53 -17.17
CA GLU A 630 48.90 -7.74 -17.96
C GLU A 630 50.22 -8.46 -18.25
N GLN A 631 50.13 -9.76 -18.54
CA GLN A 631 51.29 -10.55 -18.95
C GLN A 631 51.88 -9.98 -20.25
N VAL A 632 53.20 -9.80 -20.27
CA VAL A 632 53.92 -9.39 -21.49
C VAL A 632 53.91 -10.54 -22.49
N THR A 633 53.58 -10.25 -23.76
CA THR A 633 53.51 -11.25 -24.84
C THR A 633 54.33 -10.82 -26.06
N GLY A 634 54.58 -11.75 -26.97
CA GLY A 634 55.35 -11.55 -28.19
C GLY A 634 56.85 -11.36 -27.93
N LEU A 635 57.38 -11.96 -26.86
CA LEU A 635 58.80 -11.88 -26.53
C LEU A 635 59.64 -12.68 -27.54
N THR A 636 60.51 -11.99 -28.27
CA THR A 636 61.48 -12.59 -29.18
C THR A 636 62.90 -12.24 -28.76
N ALA A 637 63.83 -13.19 -28.93
CA ALA A 637 65.25 -12.98 -28.72
C ALA A 637 66.02 -13.25 -30.02
N GLU A 638 66.64 -12.22 -30.57
CA GLU A 638 67.45 -12.31 -31.79
C GLU A 638 68.93 -12.07 -31.44
N GLY A 639 69.75 -13.10 -31.64
CA GLY A 639 71.19 -13.00 -31.46
C GLY A 639 71.87 -12.33 -32.66
N ASP A 640 72.72 -11.34 -32.39
CA ASP A 640 73.64 -10.75 -33.36
C ASP A 640 75.09 -10.90 -32.83
N CYS A 641 76.06 -10.30 -33.51
CA CYS A 641 77.46 -10.32 -33.09
C CYS A 641 77.70 -9.48 -31.83
N GLY A 642 77.74 -10.16 -30.69
CA GLY A 642 78.11 -9.60 -29.38
C GLY A 642 76.94 -9.20 -28.46
N GLN A 643 75.69 -9.33 -28.91
CA GLN A 643 74.50 -9.06 -28.10
C GLN A 643 73.29 -9.90 -28.52
N ILE A 644 72.36 -10.08 -27.57
CA ILE A 644 71.03 -10.63 -27.84
C ILE A 644 70.02 -9.49 -27.70
N THR A 645 69.25 -9.21 -28.74
CA THR A 645 68.20 -8.19 -28.74
C THR A 645 66.87 -8.84 -28.39
N LEU A 646 66.28 -8.42 -27.28
CA LEU A 646 64.94 -8.78 -26.86
C LEU A 646 63.96 -7.73 -27.34
N THR A 647 62.85 -8.15 -27.93
CA THR A 647 61.70 -7.30 -28.27
C THR A 647 60.42 -7.97 -27.81
N TRP A 648 59.46 -7.20 -27.31
CA TRP A 648 58.16 -7.68 -26.87
C TRP A 648 57.05 -6.73 -27.32
N GLN A 649 55.78 -7.13 -27.18
CA GLN A 649 54.67 -6.23 -27.43
C GLN A 649 54.55 -5.20 -26.29
N PRO A 650 54.51 -3.89 -26.60
CA PRO A 650 54.27 -2.88 -25.58
C PRO A 650 52.84 -2.97 -25.03
N LEU A 651 52.71 -2.95 -23.71
CA LEU A 651 51.43 -2.83 -23.01
C LEU A 651 51.05 -1.35 -22.85
N ALA A 652 49.74 -1.05 -22.85
CA ALA A 652 49.23 0.33 -22.72
C ALA A 652 48.79 0.67 -21.28
N GLY A 653 48.99 1.93 -20.88
CA GLY A 653 48.31 2.61 -19.75
C GLY A 653 48.67 2.19 -18.32
N ASN A 654 48.94 0.90 -18.06
CA ASN A 654 49.08 0.32 -16.72
C ASN A 654 50.47 -0.28 -16.45
N VAL A 655 51.54 0.26 -17.05
CA VAL A 655 52.92 -0.21 -16.86
C VAL A 655 53.83 0.94 -16.49
N ALA A 656 54.62 0.77 -15.43
CA ALA A 656 55.70 1.69 -15.03
C ALA A 656 57.05 1.26 -15.62
N SER A 657 57.34 -0.05 -15.60
CA SER A 657 58.60 -0.61 -16.14
C SER A 657 58.47 -2.07 -16.57
N TYR A 658 59.43 -2.54 -17.37
CA TYR A 658 59.64 -3.96 -17.69
C TYR A 658 60.90 -4.48 -17.00
N LEU A 659 60.80 -5.61 -16.32
CA LEU A 659 61.89 -6.32 -15.69
C LEU A 659 62.33 -7.49 -16.57
N ILE A 660 63.59 -7.50 -16.96
CA ILE A 660 64.17 -8.51 -17.85
C ILE A 660 64.92 -9.53 -17.01
N TYR A 661 64.58 -10.81 -17.13
CA TYR A 661 65.27 -11.90 -16.45
C TYR A 661 65.99 -12.78 -17.47
N ARG A 662 67.14 -13.31 -17.05
CA ARG A 662 67.95 -14.24 -17.83
C ARG A 662 68.28 -15.47 -17.01
N ASP A 663 68.07 -16.62 -17.64
CA ASP A 663 68.27 -17.95 -17.09
C ASP A 663 67.52 -18.12 -15.75
N LEU A 664 68.09 -18.88 -14.82
CA LEU A 664 67.50 -19.11 -13.49
C LEU A 664 67.94 -18.04 -12.47
N ILE A 665 68.37 -16.86 -12.93
CA ILE A 665 68.77 -15.77 -12.04
C ILE A 665 67.48 -15.10 -11.50
N PRO A 666 67.28 -15.07 -10.17
CA PRO A 666 66.04 -14.55 -9.58
C PRO A 666 65.94 -13.02 -9.61
N GLN A 667 67.03 -12.31 -9.91
CA GLN A 667 67.05 -10.85 -10.01
C GLN A 667 67.01 -10.42 -11.48
N PRO A 668 66.31 -9.32 -11.81
CA PRO A 668 66.31 -8.81 -13.17
C PRO A 668 67.71 -8.35 -13.57
N ILE A 669 68.10 -8.62 -14.81
CA ILE A 669 69.35 -8.13 -15.40
C ILE A 669 69.22 -6.70 -15.92
N ALA A 670 67.98 -6.23 -16.15
CA ALA A 670 67.67 -4.85 -16.53
C ALA A 670 66.23 -4.46 -16.15
N THR A 671 66.03 -3.17 -15.94
CA THR A 671 64.71 -2.52 -15.78
C THR A 671 64.57 -1.48 -16.88
N ILE A 672 63.50 -1.59 -17.66
CA ILE A 672 63.27 -0.79 -18.87
C ILE A 672 62.03 0.07 -18.66
N ASP A 673 62.10 1.34 -19.03
CA ASP A 673 60.97 2.26 -18.97
C ASP A 673 59.78 1.74 -19.81
N ALA A 674 58.54 1.95 -19.33
CA ALA A 674 57.33 1.46 -19.97
C ALA A 674 57.17 1.88 -21.45
N ALA A 675 57.77 3.00 -21.87
CA ALA A 675 57.72 3.47 -23.24
C ALA A 675 58.65 2.68 -24.20
N VAL A 676 59.49 1.78 -23.68
CA VAL A 676 60.51 1.06 -24.44
C VAL A 676 60.25 -0.45 -24.38
N ALA A 677 59.92 -1.05 -25.52
CA ALA A 677 59.63 -2.48 -25.65
C ALA A 677 60.78 -3.29 -26.27
N GLN A 678 62.02 -2.91 -25.95
CA GLN A 678 63.22 -3.58 -26.44
C GLN A 678 64.37 -3.48 -25.42
N TYR A 679 65.24 -4.48 -25.40
CA TYR A 679 66.46 -4.50 -24.58
C TYR A 679 67.60 -5.23 -25.30
N ALA A 680 68.82 -4.68 -25.24
CA ALA A 680 70.01 -5.33 -25.79
C ALA A 680 70.88 -5.88 -24.65
N ASP A 681 70.98 -7.20 -24.55
CA ASP A 681 71.83 -7.89 -23.58
C ASP A 681 73.26 -8.06 -24.14
N SER A 682 74.15 -7.13 -23.78
CA SER A 682 75.56 -7.12 -24.21
C SER A 682 76.47 -7.84 -23.19
N GLY A 683 77.47 -8.60 -23.67
CA GLY A 683 78.45 -9.27 -22.79
C GLY A 683 78.07 -10.70 -22.38
N VAL A 684 77.19 -11.33 -23.16
CA VAL A 684 76.81 -12.75 -23.03
C VAL A 684 77.91 -13.65 -23.61
N ALA A 685 78.14 -14.83 -23.03
CA ALA A 685 79.20 -15.73 -23.50
C ALA A 685 78.81 -16.44 -24.81
N ASP A 686 79.76 -16.53 -25.76
CA ASP A 686 79.55 -17.21 -27.04
C ASP A 686 79.16 -18.69 -26.85
N SER A 687 78.26 -19.20 -27.71
CA SER A 687 77.86 -20.62 -27.85
C SER A 687 76.83 -21.23 -26.86
N TYR A 688 76.26 -20.48 -25.92
CA TYR A 688 75.19 -20.97 -25.04
C TYR A 688 73.84 -20.32 -25.36
N GLY A 689 72.76 -21.11 -25.32
CA GLY A 689 71.39 -20.59 -25.39
C GLY A 689 70.97 -20.07 -24.01
N HIS A 690 70.56 -18.82 -23.95
CA HIS A 690 70.06 -18.16 -22.75
C HIS A 690 68.54 -18.07 -22.79
N ILE A 691 67.91 -18.37 -21.67
CA ILE A 691 66.45 -18.31 -21.54
C ILE A 691 66.08 -16.92 -21.01
N TYR A 692 65.20 -16.21 -21.72
CA TYR A 692 64.72 -14.90 -21.31
C TYR A 692 63.23 -14.93 -20.99
N ARG A 693 62.85 -14.15 -19.98
CA ARG A 693 61.46 -13.84 -19.63
C ARG A 693 61.36 -12.37 -19.21
N VAL A 694 60.21 -11.76 -19.44
CA VAL A 694 59.93 -10.36 -19.11
C VAL A 694 58.69 -10.29 -18.23
N GLN A 695 58.75 -9.49 -17.16
CA GLN A 695 57.58 -9.12 -16.36
C GLN A 695 57.35 -7.61 -16.49
N ALA A 696 56.11 -7.17 -16.54
CA ALA A 696 55.75 -5.77 -16.40
C ALA A 696 55.51 -5.44 -14.92
N GLU A 697 55.80 -4.20 -14.53
CA GLU A 697 55.69 -3.71 -13.15
C GLU A 697 54.87 -2.42 -13.10
N ASN A 698 54.01 -2.30 -12.09
CA ASN A 698 53.40 -1.05 -11.67
C ASN A 698 53.38 -0.93 -10.13
N ILE A 699 52.71 0.09 -9.59
CA ILE A 699 52.60 0.32 -8.14
C ILE A 699 51.89 -0.83 -7.37
N CYS A 700 51.13 -1.68 -8.07
CA CYS A 700 50.45 -2.83 -7.49
C CYS A 700 51.29 -4.12 -7.52
N GLY A 701 52.42 -4.12 -8.23
CA GLY A 701 53.35 -5.24 -8.29
C GLY A 701 53.63 -5.70 -9.72
N LEU A 702 54.02 -6.97 -9.83
CA LEU A 702 54.50 -7.58 -11.08
C LEU A 702 53.39 -8.36 -11.79
N SER A 703 53.42 -8.34 -13.12
CA SER A 703 52.66 -9.25 -13.97
C SER A 703 53.13 -10.70 -13.81
N GLU A 704 52.40 -11.65 -14.39
CA GLU A 704 52.96 -12.98 -14.66
C GLU A 704 54.18 -12.89 -15.60
N ASP A 705 55.03 -13.91 -15.57
CA ASP A 705 56.14 -14.05 -16.53
C ASP A 705 55.60 -14.13 -17.96
N SER A 706 56.24 -13.44 -18.92
CA SER A 706 56.02 -13.69 -20.35
C SER A 706 56.28 -15.16 -20.72
N GLU A 707 55.92 -15.56 -21.94
CA GLU A 707 56.51 -16.76 -22.52
C GLU A 707 58.04 -16.69 -22.52
N VAL A 708 58.68 -17.86 -22.36
CA VAL A 708 60.14 -17.96 -22.42
C VAL A 708 60.62 -18.01 -23.85
N THR A 709 61.69 -17.28 -24.16
CA THR A 709 62.37 -17.34 -25.45
C THR A 709 63.84 -17.69 -25.27
N ILE A 710 64.47 -18.29 -26.29
CA ILE A 710 65.88 -18.67 -26.26
C ILE A 710 66.64 -17.83 -27.26
N GLY A 711 67.59 -17.04 -26.76
CA GLY A 711 68.55 -16.32 -27.58
C GLY A 711 69.93 -16.96 -27.47
N SER A 712 70.64 -17.06 -28.59
CA SER A 712 72.05 -17.46 -28.62
C SER A 712 72.81 -16.56 -29.57
N LEU A 713 74.03 -16.17 -29.21
CA LEU A 713 74.91 -15.42 -30.11
C LEU A 713 75.22 -16.24 -31.38
N LEU A 714 75.28 -15.56 -32.52
CA LEU A 714 75.74 -16.18 -33.76
C LEU A 714 77.23 -16.53 -33.62
N PRO A 715 77.66 -17.75 -34.03
CA PRO A 715 79.05 -18.15 -33.86
C PRO A 715 80.01 -17.26 -34.67
N LEU A 716 81.04 -16.73 -34.01
CA LEU A 716 82.16 -16.06 -34.66
C LEU A 716 83.02 -17.11 -35.39
N PHE A 717 82.97 -17.16 -36.71
CA PHE A 717 83.93 -17.95 -37.51
C PHE A 717 85.08 -17.06 -37.98
N SER A 718 86.29 -17.27 -37.45
CA SER A 718 87.52 -16.68 -38.00
C SER A 718 88.07 -17.58 -39.12
N PHE A 719 88.22 -17.05 -40.35
CA PHE A 719 88.86 -17.76 -41.46
C PHE A 719 90.35 -17.38 -41.53
N GLU A 720 91.25 -18.25 -41.06
CA GLU A 720 92.68 -18.12 -41.34
C GLU A 720 93.03 -18.92 -42.60
N GLN A 721 93.42 -18.21 -43.67
CA GLN A 721 93.89 -18.79 -44.92
C GLN A 721 95.42 -18.89 -44.90
N LEU A 722 95.97 -20.10 -45.00
CA LEU A 722 97.28 -20.42 -45.61
C LEU A 722 97.30 -21.92 -46.00
N LEU A 723 97.34 -22.20 -47.31
CA LEU A 723 97.74 -23.49 -47.93
C LEU A 723 99.30 -23.56 -48.02
N PRO A 724 99.98 -24.68 -48.40
CA PRO A 724 99.58 -26.09 -48.67
C PRO A 724 100.41 -27.10 -47.80
N ASP A 725 100.16 -28.41 -47.64
CA ASP A 725 100.00 -29.54 -48.58
C ASP A 725 99.40 -30.74 -47.81
N THR A 726 98.25 -31.28 -48.22
CA THR A 726 98.01 -32.72 -48.46
C THR A 726 96.56 -32.97 -48.91
N VAL A 727 96.43 -33.81 -49.93
CA VAL A 727 95.19 -34.27 -50.56
C VAL A 727 94.28 -35.00 -49.56
N TYR A 728 93.00 -34.66 -49.49
CA TYR A 728 91.85 -35.60 -49.61
C TYR A 728 90.52 -34.86 -49.71
N CYS A 729 89.65 -35.34 -50.62
CA CYS A 729 88.32 -34.81 -50.94
C CYS A 729 87.39 -34.68 -49.72
N LEU A 730 86.69 -33.55 -49.61
CA LEU A 730 85.33 -33.50 -49.08
C LEU A 730 84.51 -32.50 -49.91
N GLN A 731 83.55 -33.05 -50.65
CA GLN A 731 82.58 -32.36 -51.46
C GLN A 731 81.42 -31.87 -50.56
N TYR A 732 81.06 -30.60 -50.70
CA TYR A 732 79.81 -29.95 -50.26
C TYR A 732 79.49 -29.92 -48.75
N LEU A 733 79.92 -28.84 -48.09
CA LEU A 733 79.18 -28.29 -46.95
C LEU A 733 78.74 -26.86 -47.33
N ASN A 734 77.47 -26.69 -47.68
CA ASN A 734 76.87 -25.36 -47.83
C ASN A 734 76.63 -24.80 -46.42
N VAL A 735 77.56 -24.01 -45.91
CA VAL A 735 77.33 -23.19 -44.71
C VAL A 735 76.86 -21.81 -45.18
N LEU A 736 75.60 -21.47 -44.91
CA LEU A 736 75.12 -20.10 -44.99
C LEU A 736 75.82 -19.31 -43.88
N THR A 737 76.86 -18.56 -44.24
CA THR A 737 77.56 -17.64 -43.33
C THR A 737 77.03 -16.24 -43.56
N ARG A 738 76.47 -15.60 -42.51
CA ARG A 738 76.34 -14.13 -42.46
C ARG A 738 77.62 -13.60 -41.83
N TYR A 739 78.28 -12.66 -42.51
CA TYR A 739 79.53 -12.04 -42.08
C TYR A 739 79.19 -10.85 -41.18
N CYS A 740 79.73 -10.81 -39.96
CA CYS A 740 79.69 -9.63 -39.10
C CYS A 740 80.95 -8.78 -39.33
N PRO A 741 80.82 -7.46 -39.54
CA PRO A 741 81.97 -6.54 -39.63
C PRO A 741 82.62 -6.23 -38.28
#